data_AF-A0AAX4JQ64-F1
#
_entry.id   AF-A0AAX4JQ64-F1
#
_cell.length_a   1.000
_cell.length_b   1.000
_cell.length_c   1.000
_cell.angle_alpha   90.00
_cell.angle_beta   90.00
_cell.angle_gamma   90.00
#
_symmetry.space_group_name_H-M   'P 1'
#
loop_
_entity.id
_entity.type
_entity.pdbx_description
1 polymer ?
#
loop_
_entity_poly.entity_id
_entity_poly.type
_entity_poly.pdbx_seq_one_letter_code
_entity_poly.pdbx_strand_id
1 'polypeptide(L)'
;MDYINPAASSSGATRMASHQQPTTQHSYKRKRRRLTSHYHRHKSTNSPVTPEIHLQPSSFLHQSSPLTAILILACLFTLFLPIVSAAPPCVRFADYDSINQMFIDGGPGTKVFLCPNKLYRLSGTIVFTAADQELATYGYPTGSERAILRVEGKQTSTIIQGDCRRCARVGIRSLIIDGNRKKLGRIINSDDATGLIVLGGNEGQSIKNCWIKNPRGFTAIHIREGDKLQCSGAVIDKNEIGPVGEEYNFELDGEDPELSPLGRPLADGLSIACKDSFIRDNTFYDNTDASIVIYCSPGLLVLANHITARSLSSMAGILLVDQTPFDSDYSNVIIKQNIIDASSRSIRVGIGLGSTVWSDDTETILKGPTKILNNGLKGKYMGFGIVAAGLDGFTIKGNWDESKHSGKKSSRCFDDPINPDPMPFLYNLETIKNSEFQPGFEDHDFQYIVCIDGEYDQSNPPQHDLPPLPHDLDNEESKKEIIPPQKVQQQQQQDQVKKDSIESTSSSSPDNPMMSAMMGGFSTGSEVMDDILEHSQQRMLEAIDHLHRRVDILASNVNIKSNDQNKKSQNNGEVLLDPTISTHLEKLQRRIEHLDTSQKGLLESAINMRSSIQSWDQEMANIGEWQYDILLDVRHKLDLHSRHSESESESEFESGSDSSFNGRNNDERIKVKSPRVDSNRERMTKEDHSHPSIERDGLRDLSNSKRLNIKSNDSDHHDNDNGYYWWIKIILIQSIIGIGFFGIRKWWKSRRKHSKLL
;
A
#
# COMPACT_ATOMS: atom_id res chain seq x y z
N MET A 1 -46.29 37.27 -18.60
CA MET A 1 -46.03 38.58 -19.25
C MET A 1 -44.94 38.35 -20.29
N ASP A 2 -45.02 39.08 -21.38
CA ASP A 2 -44.66 38.62 -22.72
C ASP A 2 -43.17 38.51 -23.05
N TYR A 3 -42.94 37.59 -23.99
CA TYR A 3 -41.77 37.42 -24.85
C TYR A 3 -41.45 38.69 -25.66
N ILE A 4 -40.16 39.00 -25.84
CA ILE A 4 -39.68 39.78 -26.99
C ILE A 4 -38.37 39.15 -27.52
N ASN A 5 -38.46 38.65 -28.76
CA ASN A 5 -37.34 38.40 -29.69
C ASN A 5 -36.86 39.74 -30.30
N PRO A 6 -35.64 39.78 -30.86
CA PRO A 6 -35.60 39.86 -32.32
C PRO A 6 -34.46 39.05 -32.97
N ALA A 7 -34.63 38.91 -34.28
CA ALA A 7 -33.96 37.99 -35.18
C ALA A 7 -32.84 38.60 -36.04
N ALA A 8 -32.14 37.69 -36.73
CA ALA A 8 -31.59 37.79 -38.10
C ALA A 8 -30.22 38.46 -38.34
N SER A 9 -29.25 37.70 -38.87
CA SER A 9 -28.94 37.59 -40.32
C SER A 9 -27.44 37.39 -40.66
N SER A 10 -27.23 36.83 -41.87
CA SER A 10 -26.00 36.60 -42.66
C SER A 10 -25.21 35.32 -42.33
N SER A 11 -25.16 34.27 -43.18
CA SER A 11 -24.78 34.11 -44.60
C SER A 11 -23.27 34.15 -44.86
N GLY A 12 -22.68 32.97 -45.10
CA GLY A 12 -21.32 32.81 -45.61
C GLY A 12 -21.08 31.38 -46.06
N ALA A 13 -21.12 31.16 -47.38
CA ALA A 13 -21.02 29.86 -48.03
C ALA A 13 -19.60 29.52 -48.48
N THR A 14 -19.35 28.22 -48.68
CA THR A 14 -18.42 27.59 -49.65
C THR A 14 -16.92 27.56 -49.35
N ARG A 15 -16.35 26.36 -49.16
CA ARG A 15 -15.53 25.70 -50.21
C ARG A 15 -15.12 24.26 -49.85
N MET A 16 -15.39 23.37 -50.81
CA MET A 16 -14.78 22.05 -50.97
C MET A 16 -13.36 22.14 -51.54
N ALA A 17 -12.49 21.21 -51.14
CA ALA A 17 -11.41 20.59 -51.92
C ALA A 17 -10.87 19.41 -51.09
N SER A 18 -11.10 18.13 -51.42
CA SER A 18 -10.57 17.29 -52.51
C SER A 18 -9.07 16.96 -52.43
N HIS A 19 -8.80 15.66 -52.24
CA HIS A 19 -7.65 14.86 -52.72
C HIS A 19 -6.23 15.19 -52.24
N GLN A 20 -5.53 14.21 -51.67
CA GLN A 20 -4.60 13.31 -52.41
C GLN A 20 -3.93 12.29 -51.44
N GLN A 21 -4.09 11.00 -51.74
CA GLN A 21 -3.12 9.96 -51.36
C GLN A 21 -1.85 10.12 -52.22
N PRO A 22 -0.71 9.60 -51.74
CA PRO A 22 -0.08 8.58 -52.58
C PRO A 22 0.41 7.35 -51.81
N THR A 23 0.19 6.23 -52.48
CA THR A 23 0.85 4.94 -52.36
C THR A 23 2.36 5.07 -52.60
N THR A 24 3.17 4.21 -51.96
CA THR A 24 4.28 3.52 -52.63
C THR A 24 4.72 2.30 -51.84
N GLN A 25 4.57 1.15 -52.50
CA GLN A 25 5.16 -0.13 -52.15
C GLN A 25 6.67 -0.10 -52.43
N HIS A 26 7.48 -0.72 -51.57
CA HIS A 26 8.73 -1.33 -52.02
C HIS A 26 8.95 -2.70 -51.36
N SER A 27 8.71 -3.73 -52.17
CA SER A 27 9.19 -5.09 -52.02
C SER A 27 10.63 -5.17 -52.52
N TYR A 28 11.54 -5.79 -51.76
CA TYR A 28 12.75 -6.38 -52.33
C TYR A 28 13.09 -7.74 -51.72
N LYS A 29 13.36 -8.66 -52.67
CA LYS A 29 13.59 -10.08 -52.52
C LYS A 29 14.97 -10.41 -51.93
N ARG A 30 14.95 -11.30 -50.94
CA ARG A 30 15.70 -12.58 -50.83
C ARG A 30 16.91 -12.77 -51.76
N LYS A 31 18.12 -12.93 -51.19
CA LYS A 31 19.22 -13.69 -51.82
C LYS A 31 20.07 -14.44 -50.79
N ARG A 32 20.03 -15.78 -50.88
CA ARG A 32 20.93 -16.74 -50.23
C ARG A 32 22.33 -16.64 -50.85
N ARG A 33 23.38 -16.80 -50.04
CA ARG A 33 24.60 -17.53 -50.43
C ARG A 33 25.36 -18.08 -49.21
N ARG A 34 25.70 -19.36 -49.31
CA ARG A 34 26.61 -20.16 -48.46
C ARG A 34 28.06 -19.83 -48.78
N LEU A 35 28.97 -20.01 -47.81
CA LEU A 35 30.40 -20.40 -47.88
C LEU A 35 30.88 -20.52 -46.41
N THR A 36 30.99 -21.69 -45.76
CA THR A 36 32.08 -22.69 -45.71
C THR A 36 33.51 -22.20 -45.41
N SER A 37 34.11 -22.88 -44.43
CA SER A 37 35.56 -23.16 -44.21
C SER A 37 36.38 -22.19 -43.34
N HIS A 38 36.70 -22.60 -42.10
CA HIS A 38 38.05 -23.08 -41.81
C HIS A 38 38.13 -23.90 -40.51
N TYR A 39 38.79 -25.04 -40.63
CA TYR A 39 39.06 -26.07 -39.63
C TYR A 39 40.56 -25.98 -39.30
N HIS A 40 40.97 -26.04 -38.02
CA HIS A 40 42.34 -26.41 -37.67
C HIS A 40 42.34 -27.52 -36.63
N ARG A 41 43.04 -28.60 -37.00
CA ARG A 41 43.19 -29.90 -36.36
C ARG A 41 44.69 -30.14 -36.18
N HIS A 42 45.12 -30.52 -34.99
CA HIS A 42 46.39 -31.22 -34.72
C HIS A 42 46.06 -32.25 -33.63
N LYS A 43 45.83 -33.53 -33.97
CA LYS A 43 46.76 -34.67 -34.13
C LYS A 43 47.56 -35.05 -32.88
N SER A 44 47.22 -36.25 -32.40
CA SER A 44 47.80 -37.13 -31.38
C SER A 44 49.22 -37.59 -31.65
N THR A 45 49.91 -38.12 -30.63
CA THR A 45 50.42 -39.53 -30.61
C THR A 45 51.11 -39.91 -29.27
N ASN A 46 50.76 -41.11 -28.78
CA ASN A 46 51.58 -42.18 -28.19
C ASN A 46 52.10 -42.16 -26.73
N SER A 47 51.61 -43.14 -25.95
CA SER A 47 52.27 -43.90 -24.86
C SER A 47 53.48 -44.73 -25.39
N PRO A 48 54.19 -45.61 -24.62
CA PRO A 48 54.17 -45.96 -23.17
C PRO A 48 55.60 -46.04 -22.53
N VAL A 49 55.73 -46.61 -21.32
CA VAL A 49 56.82 -47.50 -20.80
C VAL A 49 57.16 -47.23 -19.31
N THR A 50 56.96 -48.27 -18.49
CA THR A 50 57.55 -48.52 -17.15
C THR A 50 59.01 -48.97 -17.25
N PRO A 51 59.86 -48.76 -16.22
CA PRO A 51 60.34 -49.93 -15.48
C PRO A 51 60.59 -49.73 -13.96
N GLU A 52 60.93 -50.87 -13.35
CA GLU A 52 61.08 -51.30 -11.95
C GLU A 52 62.19 -50.68 -11.05
N ILE A 53 61.89 -50.69 -9.73
CA ILE A 53 62.64 -51.18 -8.54
C ILE A 53 64.10 -50.75 -8.28
N HIS A 54 64.37 -50.12 -7.11
CA HIS A 54 65.26 -50.68 -6.05
C HIS A 54 65.37 -49.84 -4.74
N LEU A 55 65.19 -50.55 -3.60
CA LEU A 55 65.80 -50.48 -2.24
C LEU A 55 65.87 -49.18 -1.38
N GLN A 56 65.15 -49.25 -0.26
CA GLN A 56 65.48 -48.99 1.18
C GLN A 56 66.88 -48.43 1.57
N PRO A 57 67.00 -47.61 2.66
CA PRO A 57 66.92 -48.14 4.03
C PRO A 57 66.22 -47.28 5.11
N SER A 58 66.00 -47.98 6.21
CA SER A 58 65.37 -47.66 7.50
C SER A 58 65.95 -46.48 8.28
N SER A 59 65.10 -45.80 9.07
CA SER A 59 65.45 -45.35 10.43
C SER A 59 64.25 -44.82 11.25
N PHE A 60 64.10 -45.42 12.43
CA PHE A 60 63.63 -44.87 13.71
C PHE A 60 62.23 -44.22 13.82
N LEU A 61 61.29 -45.09 14.22
CA LEU A 61 60.07 -44.77 14.96
C LEU A 61 60.39 -44.05 16.27
N HIS A 62 59.94 -42.81 16.42
CA HIS A 62 59.63 -42.22 17.72
C HIS A 62 58.12 -42.28 17.94
N GLN A 63 57.71 -43.24 18.76
CA GLN A 63 56.36 -43.44 19.27
C GLN A 63 56.01 -42.28 20.22
N SER A 64 55.47 -41.19 19.69
CA SER A 64 54.79 -40.18 20.51
C SER A 64 53.35 -40.62 20.73
N SER A 65 52.97 -40.73 22.00
CA SER A 65 51.64 -41.16 22.46
C SER A 65 50.50 -40.38 21.75
N PRO A 66 49.47 -41.06 21.20
CA PRO A 66 48.38 -40.41 20.46
C PRO A 66 47.49 -39.50 21.33
N LEU A 67 47.63 -39.53 22.65
CA LEU A 67 46.82 -38.75 23.59
C LEU A 67 47.14 -37.24 23.59
N THR A 68 48.39 -36.82 23.36
CA THR A 68 48.77 -35.40 23.40
C THR A 68 48.40 -34.64 22.12
N ALA A 69 48.43 -35.30 20.95
CA ALA A 69 47.98 -34.68 19.71
C ALA A 69 46.46 -34.45 19.68
N ILE A 70 45.67 -35.38 20.24
CA ILE A 70 44.21 -35.26 20.33
C ILE A 70 43.82 -34.13 21.31
N LEU A 71 44.52 -33.99 22.43
CA LEU A 71 44.27 -32.92 23.42
C LEU A 71 44.60 -31.52 22.87
N ILE A 72 45.68 -31.39 22.09
CA ILE A 72 46.05 -30.11 21.45
C ILE A 72 45.06 -29.75 20.34
N LEU A 73 44.59 -30.73 19.55
CA LEU A 73 43.57 -30.50 18.52
C LEU A 73 42.22 -30.13 19.14
N ALA A 74 41.82 -30.79 20.24
CA ALA A 74 40.60 -30.47 20.99
C ALA A 74 40.67 -29.08 21.62
N CYS A 75 41.79 -28.70 22.23
CA CYS A 75 42.00 -27.35 22.78
C CYS A 75 41.99 -26.27 21.68
N LEU A 76 42.57 -26.54 20.50
CA LEU A 76 42.50 -25.64 19.34
C LEU A 76 41.05 -25.48 18.84
N PHE A 77 40.28 -26.56 18.75
CA PHE A 77 38.86 -26.48 18.37
C PHE A 77 38.02 -25.69 19.40
N THR A 78 38.28 -25.85 20.71
CA THR A 78 37.59 -25.06 21.76
C THR A 78 37.94 -23.58 21.75
N LEU A 79 39.15 -23.21 21.30
CA LEU A 79 39.57 -21.80 21.17
C LEU A 79 39.04 -21.11 19.91
N PHE A 80 38.68 -21.88 18.86
CA PHE A 80 38.07 -21.34 17.63
C PHE A 80 36.54 -21.41 17.59
N LEU A 81 35.91 -22.17 18.51
CA LEU A 81 34.45 -22.23 18.69
C LEU A 81 33.74 -20.87 18.92
N PRO A 82 34.30 -19.85 19.61
CA PRO A 82 33.63 -18.56 19.77
C PRO A 82 33.67 -17.66 18.53
N ILE A 83 34.36 -18.03 17.44
CA ILE A 83 34.44 -17.22 16.21
C ILE A 83 33.40 -17.66 15.15
N VAL A 84 32.80 -18.85 15.30
CA VAL A 84 31.96 -19.46 14.24
C VAL A 84 30.47 -19.07 14.31
N SER A 85 29.98 -18.41 15.35
CA SER A 85 28.53 -18.13 15.46
C SER A 85 28.19 -16.74 15.95
N ALA A 86 28.65 -15.72 15.22
CA ALA A 86 28.02 -14.41 15.21
C ALA A 86 27.51 -14.11 13.80
N ALA A 87 26.72 -15.04 13.24
CA ALA A 87 25.90 -14.69 12.09
C ALA A 87 25.03 -13.48 12.52
N PRO A 88 24.95 -12.41 11.72
CA PRO A 88 24.12 -11.27 12.08
C PRO A 88 22.69 -11.75 12.36
N PRO A 89 21.99 -11.20 13.36
CA PRO A 89 20.61 -11.55 13.68
C PRO A 89 19.67 -10.96 12.61
N CYS A 90 19.84 -11.41 11.36
CA CYS A 90 19.04 -11.04 10.21
C CYS A 90 18.57 -12.29 9.48
N VAL A 91 17.36 -12.21 8.94
CA VAL A 91 16.68 -13.30 8.25
C VAL A 91 17.23 -13.40 6.84
N ARG A 92 18.03 -14.43 6.53
CA ARG A 92 18.67 -14.58 5.21
C ARG A 92 17.74 -15.05 4.11
N PHE A 93 16.78 -15.90 4.47
CA PHE A 93 15.82 -16.51 3.57
C PHE A 93 14.45 -16.38 4.23
N ALA A 94 13.58 -15.61 3.60
CA ALA A 94 12.19 -15.51 3.98
C ALA A 94 11.34 -15.12 2.77
N ASP A 95 10.14 -15.65 2.76
CA ASP A 95 9.02 -15.17 1.95
C ASP A 95 8.09 -14.31 2.83
N TYR A 96 6.96 -13.89 2.25
CA TYR A 96 5.97 -13.08 2.97
C TYR A 96 5.33 -13.89 4.11
N ASP A 97 5.05 -15.18 3.92
CA ASP A 97 4.47 -16.07 4.94
C ASP A 97 5.38 -16.23 6.16
N SER A 98 6.68 -16.45 5.94
CA SER A 98 7.65 -16.57 7.03
C SER A 98 7.79 -15.27 7.83
N ILE A 99 7.77 -14.12 7.16
CA ILE A 99 7.81 -12.80 7.83
C ILE A 99 6.51 -12.57 8.62
N ASN A 100 5.36 -12.91 8.04
CA ASN A 100 4.07 -12.81 8.72
C ASN A 100 4.02 -13.69 9.96
N GLN A 101 4.52 -14.92 9.87
CA GLN A 101 4.59 -15.83 11.02
C GLN A 101 5.48 -15.25 12.14
N MET A 102 6.61 -14.62 11.79
CA MET A 102 7.45 -13.93 12.79
C MET A 102 6.70 -12.79 13.50
N PHE A 103 5.89 -12.00 12.78
CA PHE A 103 5.06 -10.96 13.40
C PHE A 103 3.94 -11.54 14.26
N ILE A 104 3.29 -12.61 13.82
CA ILE A 104 2.23 -13.31 14.57
C ILE A 104 2.80 -13.89 15.88
N ASP A 105 3.89 -14.63 15.79
CA ASP A 105 4.49 -15.34 16.93
C ASP A 105 5.16 -14.39 17.91
N GLY A 106 5.82 -13.34 17.41
CA GLY A 106 6.49 -12.36 18.25
C GLY A 106 5.53 -11.38 18.92
N GLY A 107 4.41 -11.05 18.27
CA GLY A 107 3.42 -10.10 18.80
C GLY A 107 3.94 -8.65 18.85
N PRO A 108 3.43 -7.82 19.79
CA PRO A 108 3.79 -6.41 19.91
C PRO A 108 5.30 -6.18 20.13
N GLY A 109 5.87 -5.16 19.49
CA GLY A 109 7.29 -4.81 19.62
C GLY A 109 8.25 -5.68 18.80
N THR A 110 7.74 -6.64 18.05
CA THR A 110 8.57 -7.56 17.25
C THR A 110 9.27 -6.84 16.12
N LYS A 111 10.58 -7.07 16.01
CA LYS A 111 11.41 -6.52 14.93
C LYS A 111 11.92 -7.63 14.05
N VAL A 112 11.59 -7.56 12.76
CA VAL A 112 12.11 -8.46 11.74
C VAL A 112 13.19 -7.74 10.95
N PHE A 113 14.43 -8.20 11.12
CA PHE A 113 15.58 -7.65 10.43
C PHE A 113 15.95 -8.50 9.21
N LEU A 114 15.95 -7.88 8.03
CA LEU A 114 16.39 -8.47 6.77
C LEU A 114 17.89 -8.23 6.58
N CYS A 115 18.57 -9.14 5.89
CA CYS A 115 20.01 -9.01 5.68
C CYS A 115 20.32 -7.99 4.58
N PRO A 116 21.33 -7.12 4.75
CA PRO A 116 21.79 -6.19 3.73
C PRO A 116 22.09 -6.87 2.39
N ASN A 117 21.85 -6.16 1.27
CA ASN A 117 22.09 -6.63 -0.09
C ASN A 117 21.37 -7.95 -0.45
N LYS A 118 20.26 -8.29 0.23
CA LYS A 118 19.46 -9.47 -0.10
C LYS A 118 18.18 -9.10 -0.80
N LEU A 119 17.85 -9.89 -1.83
CA LEU A 119 16.60 -9.83 -2.58
C LEU A 119 15.62 -10.85 -2.01
N TYR A 120 14.49 -10.36 -1.54
CA TYR A 120 13.34 -11.13 -1.06
C TYR A 120 12.24 -11.02 -2.10
N ARG A 121 11.91 -12.16 -2.70
CA ARG A 121 10.88 -12.27 -3.73
C ARG A 121 9.57 -12.64 -3.07
N LEU A 122 8.58 -11.77 -3.19
CA LEU A 122 7.33 -11.89 -2.46
C LEU A 122 6.17 -12.15 -3.42
N SER A 123 5.50 -13.29 -3.25
CA SER A 123 4.28 -13.63 -3.98
C SER A 123 3.00 -13.18 -3.27
N GLY A 124 3.12 -12.56 -2.10
CA GLY A 124 2.03 -12.08 -1.26
C GLY A 124 2.44 -10.90 -0.38
N THR A 125 1.53 -10.49 0.50
CA THR A 125 1.65 -9.29 1.32
C THR A 125 2.26 -9.58 2.68
N ILE A 126 3.20 -8.74 3.13
CA ILE A 126 3.66 -8.72 4.52
C ILE A 126 2.67 -7.91 5.36
N VAL A 127 2.08 -8.51 6.39
CA VAL A 127 1.03 -7.91 7.21
C VAL A 127 1.53 -7.72 8.64
N PHE A 128 1.56 -6.47 9.10
CA PHE A 128 1.73 -6.17 10.52
C PHE A 128 0.49 -6.61 11.30
N THR A 129 0.67 -7.14 12.50
CA THR A 129 -0.42 -7.74 13.29
C THR A 129 -0.59 -7.09 14.66
N ALA A 130 0.41 -6.34 15.13
CA ALA A 130 0.44 -5.76 16.46
C ALA A 130 1.24 -4.44 16.50
N ALA A 131 1.11 -3.72 17.62
CA ALA A 131 1.75 -2.43 17.83
C ALA A 131 3.27 -2.56 17.93
N ASP A 132 3.98 -1.48 17.61
CA ASP A 132 5.43 -1.33 17.74
C ASP A 132 6.25 -2.36 16.92
N GLN A 133 5.60 -3.05 15.97
CA GLN A 133 6.31 -3.97 15.08
C GLN A 133 7.14 -3.22 14.05
N GLU A 134 8.26 -3.81 13.65
CA GLU A 134 9.21 -3.17 12.75
C GLU A 134 9.71 -4.14 11.69
N LEU A 135 9.67 -3.72 10.42
CA LEU A 135 10.34 -4.38 9.31
C LEU A 135 11.49 -3.50 8.84
N ALA A 136 12.72 -4.00 8.92
CA ALA A 136 13.89 -3.20 8.58
C ALA A 136 15.05 -4.02 8.01
N THR A 137 15.98 -3.35 7.32
CA THR A 137 17.29 -3.96 7.05
C THR A 137 18.18 -3.88 8.29
N TYR A 138 18.86 -4.98 8.62
CA TYR A 138 19.81 -5.04 9.71
C TYR A 138 20.91 -3.98 9.56
N GLY A 139 21.12 -3.20 10.62
CA GLY A 139 22.09 -2.09 10.64
C GLY A 139 21.56 -0.75 10.11
N TYR A 140 20.30 -0.69 9.67
CA TYR A 140 19.66 0.52 9.14
C TYR A 140 20.46 1.27 8.06
N PRO A 141 20.94 0.57 7.03
CA PRO A 141 21.62 1.23 5.91
C PRO A 141 20.73 2.27 5.21
N THR A 142 21.37 3.23 4.55
CA THR A 142 20.67 4.29 3.79
C THR A 142 20.97 4.22 2.29
N GLY A 143 21.98 3.46 1.87
CA GLY A 143 22.40 3.36 0.47
C GLY A 143 21.80 2.17 -0.28
N SER A 144 22.54 1.65 -1.27
CA SER A 144 22.13 0.47 -2.05
C SER A 144 22.21 -0.84 -1.27
N GLU A 145 22.87 -0.82 -0.10
CA GLU A 145 23.05 -1.98 0.75
C GLU A 145 21.80 -2.40 1.53
N ARG A 146 20.71 -1.64 1.42
CA ARG A 146 19.37 -2.00 1.92
C ARG A 146 18.92 -3.36 1.37
N ALA A 147 18.16 -4.11 2.16
CA ALA A 147 17.44 -5.29 1.67
C ALA A 147 16.37 -4.86 0.66
N ILE A 148 16.17 -5.69 -0.36
CA ILE A 148 15.26 -5.44 -1.48
C ILE A 148 14.05 -6.38 -1.33
N LEU A 149 12.86 -5.81 -1.17
CA LEU A 149 11.59 -6.51 -1.29
C LEU A 149 11.07 -6.30 -2.71
N ARG A 150 10.86 -7.40 -3.45
CA ARG A 150 10.36 -7.33 -4.83
C ARG A 150 9.10 -8.18 -4.99
N VAL A 151 8.06 -7.58 -5.58
CA VAL A 151 6.84 -8.29 -5.93
C VAL A 151 7.08 -9.27 -7.08
N GLU A 152 6.66 -10.52 -6.89
CA GLU A 152 6.57 -11.55 -7.93
C GLU A 152 5.14 -12.09 -8.13
N GLY A 153 4.23 -11.80 -7.19
CA GLY A 153 2.82 -12.20 -7.28
C GLY A 153 2.07 -11.42 -8.37
N LYS A 154 1.41 -12.15 -9.29
CA LYS A 154 0.69 -11.54 -10.43
C LYS A 154 -0.47 -10.63 -10.01
N GLN A 155 -1.14 -10.95 -8.91
CA GLN A 155 -2.27 -10.17 -8.38
C GLN A 155 -1.89 -9.32 -7.15
N THR A 156 -0.59 -9.20 -6.86
CA THR A 156 -0.11 -8.47 -5.70
C THR A 156 0.21 -7.03 -6.11
N SER A 157 -0.56 -6.08 -5.60
CA SER A 157 -0.30 -4.63 -5.62
C SER A 157 0.45 -4.19 -4.36
N THR A 158 -0.09 -4.57 -3.20
CA THR A 158 0.46 -4.25 -1.87
C THR A 158 1.49 -5.29 -1.44
N ILE A 159 2.69 -4.82 -1.08
CA ILE A 159 3.77 -5.68 -0.56
C ILE A 159 3.86 -5.61 0.96
N ILE A 160 3.48 -4.48 1.57
CA ILE A 160 3.44 -4.28 3.02
C ILE A 160 2.12 -3.63 3.40
N GLN A 161 1.43 -4.21 4.37
CA GLN A 161 0.18 -3.72 4.93
C GLN A 161 0.28 -3.59 6.45
N GLY A 162 -0.15 -2.45 6.97
CA GLY A 162 -0.15 -2.13 8.39
C GLY A 162 -1.31 -1.23 8.82
N ASP A 163 -2.39 -1.17 8.04
CA ASP A 163 -3.60 -0.40 8.36
C ASP A 163 -4.54 -1.09 9.38
N CYS A 164 -4.03 -2.08 10.12
CA CYS A 164 -4.82 -2.84 11.06
C CYS A 164 -5.14 -2.07 12.35
N ARG A 165 -6.27 -2.39 12.99
CA ARG A 165 -6.74 -1.76 14.25
C ARG A 165 -5.76 -1.88 15.42
N ARG A 166 -4.83 -2.84 15.38
CA ARG A 166 -3.80 -3.07 16.42
C ARG A 166 -2.41 -2.57 16.03
N CYS A 167 -2.24 -2.01 14.84
CA CYS A 167 -0.95 -1.68 14.25
C CYS A 167 -0.45 -0.28 14.65
N ALA A 168 -0.56 0.11 15.92
CA ALA A 168 -0.02 1.39 16.37
C ALA A 168 1.51 1.40 16.28
N ARG A 169 2.11 2.51 15.83
CA ARG A 169 3.56 2.74 15.81
C ARG A 169 4.39 1.71 15.03
N VAL A 170 3.78 1.03 14.05
CA VAL A 170 4.52 0.13 13.17
C VAL A 170 5.52 0.90 12.31
N GLY A 171 6.65 0.28 12.00
CA GLY A 171 7.77 0.93 11.33
C GLY A 171 8.32 0.15 10.15
N ILE A 172 8.51 0.84 9.03
CA ILE A 172 9.22 0.35 7.84
C ILE A 172 10.51 1.18 7.72
N ARG A 173 11.68 0.54 7.73
CA ARG A 173 12.96 1.27 7.76
C ARG A 173 14.04 0.69 6.87
N SER A 174 14.74 1.55 6.14
CA SER A 174 15.98 1.18 5.44
C SER A 174 15.77 0.02 4.45
N LEU A 175 14.72 0.07 3.63
CA LEU A 175 14.39 -0.97 2.65
C LEU A 175 14.33 -0.40 1.23
N ILE A 176 14.63 -1.23 0.25
CA ILE A 176 14.27 -0.98 -1.15
C ILE A 176 13.00 -1.81 -1.43
N ILE A 177 11.94 -1.15 -1.88
CA ILE A 177 10.62 -1.76 -2.05
C ILE A 177 10.22 -1.55 -3.51
N ASP A 178 10.19 -2.65 -4.26
CA ASP A 178 10.04 -2.67 -5.72
C ASP A 178 8.76 -3.41 -6.11
N GLY A 179 7.75 -2.67 -6.57
CA GLY A 179 6.49 -3.24 -7.04
C GLY A 179 6.62 -4.03 -8.35
N ASN A 180 7.77 -3.97 -9.03
CA ASN A 180 8.08 -4.78 -10.22
C ASN A 180 7.09 -4.56 -11.40
N ARG A 181 6.47 -3.37 -11.48
CA ARG A 181 5.53 -2.98 -12.55
C ARG A 181 6.06 -3.24 -13.96
N LYS A 182 7.34 -2.95 -14.23
CA LYS A 182 7.97 -3.16 -15.55
C LYS A 182 7.88 -4.61 -16.05
N LYS A 183 7.89 -5.59 -15.14
CA LYS A 183 7.84 -7.02 -15.49
C LYS A 183 6.42 -7.58 -15.40
N LEU A 184 5.66 -7.18 -14.39
CA LEU A 184 4.33 -7.75 -14.09
C LEU A 184 3.18 -6.95 -14.69
N GLY A 185 3.45 -5.78 -15.27
CA GLY A 185 2.43 -4.84 -15.69
C GLY A 185 1.69 -4.22 -14.51
N ARG A 186 0.61 -3.52 -14.83
CA ARG A 186 -0.29 -2.87 -13.87
C ARG A 186 -1.32 -3.88 -13.36
N ILE A 187 -2.04 -3.53 -12.31
CA ILE A 187 -3.23 -4.29 -11.91
C ILE A 187 -4.41 -3.81 -12.75
N ILE A 188 -5.07 -4.74 -13.45
CA ILE A 188 -6.19 -4.44 -14.35
C ILE A 188 -7.45 -4.09 -13.55
N ASN A 189 -7.74 -4.87 -12.50
CA ASN A 189 -8.89 -4.60 -11.64
C ASN A 189 -8.59 -3.41 -10.72
N SER A 190 -9.35 -2.32 -10.87
CA SER A 190 -9.17 -1.10 -10.08
C SER A 190 -9.27 -1.36 -8.57
N ASP A 191 -10.13 -2.28 -8.16
CA ASP A 191 -10.37 -2.59 -6.74
C ASP A 191 -9.17 -3.25 -6.08
N ASP A 192 -8.36 -3.97 -6.87
CA ASP A 192 -7.12 -4.62 -6.42
C ASP A 192 -5.90 -3.69 -6.57
N ALA A 193 -6.04 -2.55 -7.26
CA ALA A 193 -4.95 -1.65 -7.67
C ALA A 193 -4.53 -0.66 -6.56
N THR A 194 -4.41 -1.11 -5.32
CA THR A 194 -4.08 -0.31 -4.14
C THR A 194 -2.61 0.19 -4.11
N GLY A 195 -2.20 0.78 -2.99
CA GLY A 195 -0.82 1.22 -2.77
C GLY A 195 0.18 0.06 -2.63
N LEU A 196 1.43 0.26 -3.08
CA LEU A 196 2.52 -0.70 -2.84
C LEU A 196 2.77 -0.88 -1.34
N ILE A 197 2.71 0.20 -0.57
CA ILE A 197 2.69 0.18 0.89
C ILE A 197 1.37 0.77 1.36
N VAL A 198 0.64 0.03 2.20
CA VAL A 198 -0.60 0.50 2.83
C VAL A 198 -0.39 0.57 4.33
N LEU A 199 -0.30 1.78 4.85
CA LEU A 199 -0.26 2.10 6.28
C LEU A 199 -1.47 2.99 6.61
N GLY A 200 -1.50 3.51 7.81
CA GLY A 200 -2.56 4.34 8.37
C GLY A 200 -3.48 3.56 9.31
N GLY A 201 -4.69 4.08 9.50
CA GLY A 201 -5.72 3.51 10.37
C GLY A 201 -5.35 3.37 11.85
N ASN A 202 -4.21 3.90 12.26
CA ASN A 202 -3.75 3.92 13.65
C ASN A 202 -2.75 5.06 13.88
N GLU A 203 -2.24 5.18 15.09
CA GLU A 203 -1.30 6.24 15.48
C GLU A 203 0.17 5.91 15.18
N GLY A 204 0.97 6.94 14.89
CA GLY A 204 2.43 6.90 15.03
C GLY A 204 3.20 6.04 14.04
N GLN A 205 2.57 5.57 12.97
CA GLN A 205 3.19 4.67 12.00
C GLN A 205 4.25 5.39 11.17
N SER A 206 5.28 4.68 10.69
CA SER A 206 6.40 5.35 10.02
C SER A 206 7.05 4.59 8.87
N ILE A 207 7.51 5.36 7.88
CA ILE A 207 8.33 4.91 6.75
C ILE A 207 9.57 5.80 6.70
N LYS A 208 10.75 5.22 6.91
CA LYS A 208 12.00 6.00 7.02
C LYS A 208 13.17 5.40 6.23
N ASN A 209 13.92 6.26 5.54
CA ASN A 209 15.12 5.87 4.79
C ASN A 209 14.90 4.73 3.77
N CYS A 210 13.69 4.62 3.22
CA CYS A 210 13.34 3.63 2.21
C CYS A 210 13.51 4.18 0.79
N TRP A 211 13.67 3.28 -0.18
CA TRP A 211 13.54 3.59 -1.60
C TRP A 211 12.38 2.80 -2.18
N ILE A 212 11.33 3.49 -2.61
CA ILE A 212 10.05 2.91 -2.97
C ILE A 212 9.78 3.21 -4.44
N LYS A 213 9.55 2.17 -5.25
CA LYS A 213 9.48 2.32 -6.71
C LYS A 213 8.61 1.30 -7.41
N ASN A 214 8.25 1.64 -8.64
CA ASN A 214 7.51 0.79 -9.59
C ASN A 214 6.25 0.14 -8.98
N PRO A 215 5.38 0.88 -8.25
CA PRO A 215 4.13 0.31 -7.75
C PRO A 215 3.23 -0.10 -8.92
N ARG A 216 2.43 -1.15 -8.70
CA ARG A 216 1.53 -1.68 -9.73
C ARG A 216 0.12 -1.11 -9.68
N GLY A 217 -0.25 -0.50 -8.55
CA GLY A 217 -1.52 0.23 -8.39
C GLY A 217 -1.35 1.74 -8.54
N PHE A 218 -2.31 2.49 -7.99
CA PHE A 218 -2.42 3.94 -8.17
C PHE A 218 -1.49 4.77 -7.29
N THR A 219 -0.80 4.19 -6.30
CA THR A 219 0.13 4.94 -5.43
C THR A 219 1.28 4.08 -4.94
N ALA A 220 2.44 4.69 -4.66
CA ALA A 220 3.54 3.99 -4.01
C ALA A 220 3.29 3.83 -2.51
N ILE A 221 2.73 4.85 -1.86
CA ILE A 221 2.45 4.84 -0.42
C ILE A 221 1.04 5.36 -0.19
N HIS A 222 0.19 4.55 0.41
CA HIS A 222 -1.13 4.94 0.87
C HIS A 222 -1.16 4.96 2.41
N ILE A 223 -1.32 6.14 3.00
CA ILE A 223 -1.58 6.30 4.44
C ILE A 223 -3.07 6.56 4.63
N ARG A 224 -3.82 5.52 4.99
CA ARG A 224 -5.26 5.55 5.16
C ARG A 224 -5.69 6.22 6.47
N GLU A 225 -6.85 6.86 6.44
CA GLU A 225 -7.55 7.45 7.58
C GLU A 225 -8.01 6.42 8.62
N GLY A 226 -8.27 5.20 8.16
CA GLY A 226 -8.84 4.10 8.95
C GLY A 226 -10.36 4.18 9.07
N ASP A 227 -10.97 3.04 9.40
CA ASP A 227 -12.44 2.86 9.45
C ASP A 227 -13.23 3.92 10.23
N LYS A 228 -12.60 4.58 11.21
CA LYS A 228 -13.21 5.59 12.09
C LYS A 228 -12.41 6.90 12.08
N LEU A 229 -11.65 7.17 11.01
CA LEU A 229 -10.85 8.38 10.85
C LEU A 229 -9.84 8.60 12.00
N GLN A 230 -9.31 7.51 12.54
CA GLN A 230 -8.45 7.50 13.73
C GLN A 230 -6.95 7.61 13.44
N CYS A 231 -6.53 7.63 12.17
CA CYS A 231 -5.13 7.78 11.82
C CYS A 231 -4.58 9.11 12.34
N SER A 232 -3.45 9.05 13.06
CA SER A 232 -2.74 10.24 13.53
C SER A 232 -1.23 10.03 13.61
N GLY A 233 -0.44 11.09 13.48
CA GLY A 233 1.00 11.03 13.77
C GLY A 233 1.82 10.16 12.83
N ALA A 234 1.41 9.96 11.57
CA ALA A 234 2.20 9.23 10.59
C ALA A 234 3.50 9.99 10.26
N VAL A 235 4.61 9.27 10.05
CA VAL A 235 5.92 9.86 9.79
C VAL A 235 6.55 9.28 8.52
N ILE A 236 6.67 10.11 7.49
CA ILE A 236 7.30 9.79 6.21
C ILE A 236 8.57 10.65 6.08
N ASP A 237 9.73 10.05 6.34
CA ASP A 237 10.98 10.77 6.59
C ASP A 237 12.15 10.21 5.78
N LYS A 238 12.83 11.06 5.00
CA LYS A 238 14.09 10.74 4.30
C LYS A 238 13.98 9.55 3.32
N ASN A 239 12.87 9.44 2.62
CA ASN A 239 12.66 8.40 1.62
C ASN A 239 13.02 8.88 0.21
N GLU A 240 13.40 7.94 -0.64
CA GLU A 240 13.45 8.10 -2.10
C GLU A 240 12.19 7.45 -2.68
N ILE A 241 11.36 8.19 -3.41
CA ILE A 241 10.07 7.70 -3.92
C ILE A 241 10.03 7.96 -5.42
N GLY A 242 10.28 6.92 -6.21
CA GLY A 242 10.44 7.08 -7.65
C GLY A 242 11.23 5.95 -8.33
N PRO A 243 11.01 5.69 -9.64
CA PRO A 243 9.89 6.20 -10.43
C PRO A 243 8.56 5.54 -10.02
N VAL A 244 7.45 6.25 -10.21
CA VAL A 244 6.10 5.78 -9.87
C VAL A 244 5.13 6.07 -11.01
N GLY A 245 4.49 5.01 -11.50
CA GLY A 245 3.59 5.07 -12.65
C GLY A 245 4.33 5.02 -14.00
N GLU A 246 3.57 5.24 -15.07
CA GLU A 246 4.02 5.23 -16.47
C GLU A 246 3.43 6.43 -17.22
N GLU A 247 4.11 6.87 -18.27
CA GLU A 247 3.59 7.94 -19.15
C GLU A 247 2.29 7.44 -19.80
N TYR A 248 1.25 8.25 -19.71
CA TYR A 248 -0.04 7.95 -20.33
C TYR A 248 0.06 7.98 -21.86
N ASN A 249 -0.47 6.95 -22.52
CA ASN A 249 -0.56 6.86 -23.96
C ASN A 249 -1.99 6.53 -24.38
N PHE A 250 -2.70 7.51 -24.95
CA PHE A 250 -4.07 7.38 -25.43
C PHE A 250 -4.31 6.15 -26.35
N GLU A 251 -3.36 5.80 -27.22
CA GLU A 251 -3.52 4.67 -28.14
C GLU A 251 -3.51 3.30 -27.42
N LEU A 252 -2.81 3.21 -26.30
CA LEU A 252 -2.67 1.97 -25.51
C LEU A 252 -3.62 1.95 -24.32
N ASP A 253 -3.83 3.11 -23.71
CA ASP A 253 -4.51 3.28 -22.44
C ASP A 253 -5.98 3.69 -22.60
N GLY A 254 -6.44 4.04 -23.80
CA GLY A 254 -7.81 4.53 -24.04
C GLY A 254 -7.94 6.03 -23.87
N GLU A 255 -9.17 6.56 -23.84
CA GLU A 255 -9.41 8.01 -23.73
C GLU A 255 -9.24 8.55 -22.30
N ASP A 256 -9.46 7.67 -21.32
CA ASP A 256 -9.42 7.97 -19.90
C ASP A 256 -8.35 7.09 -19.23
N PRO A 257 -7.29 7.68 -18.64
CA PRO A 257 -6.26 6.91 -17.94
C PRO A 257 -6.81 6.11 -16.76
N GLU A 258 -7.90 6.55 -16.11
CA GLU A 258 -8.49 5.84 -14.96
C GLU A 258 -9.18 4.54 -15.39
N LEU A 259 -9.76 4.52 -16.59
CA LEU A 259 -10.49 3.39 -17.16
C LEU A 259 -9.65 2.58 -18.16
N SER A 260 -8.33 2.67 -18.04
CA SER A 260 -7.43 1.99 -18.96
C SER A 260 -7.63 0.46 -18.94
N PRO A 261 -7.76 -0.20 -20.11
CA PRO A 261 -7.94 -1.65 -20.18
C PRO A 261 -6.72 -2.43 -19.67
N LEU A 262 -5.58 -1.76 -19.51
CA LEU A 262 -4.34 -2.33 -18.98
C LEU A 262 -4.14 -2.05 -17.50
N GLY A 263 -5.10 -1.40 -16.84
CA GLY A 263 -4.97 -0.80 -15.51
C GLY A 263 -4.42 0.62 -15.56
N ARG A 264 -4.66 1.40 -14.50
CA ARG A 264 -4.31 2.83 -14.42
C ARG A 264 -2.80 3.07 -14.65
N PRO A 265 -2.39 3.85 -15.68
CA PRO A 265 -0.98 4.18 -15.94
C PRO A 265 -0.39 5.11 -14.88
N LEU A 266 -1.20 6.06 -14.43
CA LEU A 266 -0.80 7.12 -13.53
C LEU A 266 -0.73 6.62 -12.10
N ALA A 267 0.26 7.08 -11.35
CA ALA A 267 0.35 6.76 -9.93
C ALA A 267 0.98 7.89 -9.11
N ASP A 268 0.46 8.04 -7.89
CA ASP A 268 0.96 8.97 -6.89
C ASP A 268 2.23 8.47 -6.23
N GLY A 269 3.10 9.39 -5.81
CA GLY A 269 4.20 9.05 -4.89
C GLY A 269 3.70 8.71 -3.49
N LEU A 270 2.85 9.56 -2.94
CA LEU A 270 2.30 9.44 -1.59
C LEU A 270 0.88 9.99 -1.55
N SER A 271 -0.05 9.17 -1.10
CA SER A 271 -1.46 9.51 -0.86
C SER A 271 -1.70 9.42 0.65
N ILE A 272 -2.05 10.53 1.32
CA ILE A 272 -2.18 10.57 2.79
C ILE A 272 -3.52 11.16 3.25
N ALA A 273 -4.18 10.44 4.15
CA ALA A 273 -5.40 10.83 4.85
C ALA A 273 -5.23 10.67 6.37
N CYS A 274 -4.26 11.36 6.99
CA CYS A 274 -3.87 11.10 8.38
C CYS A 274 -3.55 12.38 9.15
N LYS A 275 -4.17 12.56 10.32
CA LYS A 275 -4.01 13.77 11.13
C LYS A 275 -2.62 13.91 11.73
N ASP A 276 -2.23 15.12 12.08
CA ASP A 276 -1.04 15.45 12.89
C ASP A 276 0.24 14.73 12.41
N SER A 277 0.36 14.56 11.10
CA SER A 277 1.39 13.74 10.45
C SER A 277 2.53 14.60 9.89
N PHE A 278 3.63 13.96 9.49
CA PHE A 278 4.84 14.65 9.02
C PHE A 278 5.39 13.98 7.76
N ILE A 279 5.58 14.77 6.70
CA ILE A 279 6.24 14.38 5.45
C ILE A 279 7.43 15.30 5.26
N ARG A 280 8.64 14.80 5.46
CA ARG A 280 9.83 15.65 5.36
C ARG A 280 11.07 14.99 4.77
N ASP A 281 11.92 15.84 4.23
CA ASP A 281 13.25 15.48 3.71
C ASP A 281 13.20 14.32 2.70
N ASN A 282 12.06 14.08 2.04
CA ASN A 282 11.92 13.03 1.04
C ASN A 282 12.30 13.57 -0.35
N THR A 283 12.80 12.67 -1.20
CA THR A 283 13.05 12.93 -2.62
C THR A 283 12.05 12.15 -3.45
N PHE A 284 11.18 12.87 -4.14
CA PHE A 284 10.21 12.35 -5.11
C PHE A 284 10.75 12.57 -6.52
N TYR A 285 10.68 11.54 -7.35
CA TYR A 285 11.08 11.69 -8.74
C TYR A 285 10.27 10.81 -9.67
N ASP A 286 9.92 11.37 -10.83
CA ASP A 286 9.22 10.65 -11.89
C ASP A 286 7.93 9.96 -11.38
N ASN A 287 7.14 10.70 -10.60
CA ASN A 287 5.77 10.33 -10.20
C ASN A 287 4.80 10.85 -11.26
N THR A 288 4.02 9.98 -11.90
CA THR A 288 3.24 10.39 -13.08
C THR A 288 1.91 11.05 -12.79
N ASP A 289 1.36 10.78 -11.61
CA ASP A 289 0.21 11.52 -11.09
C ASP A 289 0.71 12.67 -10.20
N ALA A 290 0.32 12.75 -8.93
CA ALA A 290 0.92 13.70 -7.99
C ALA A 290 2.10 13.09 -7.23
N SER A 291 3.10 13.89 -6.88
CA SER A 291 4.14 13.41 -5.96
C SER A 291 3.60 13.24 -4.54
N ILE A 292 2.74 14.16 -4.09
CA ILE A 292 2.05 14.11 -2.80
C ILE A 292 0.58 14.53 -3.00
N VAL A 293 -0.36 13.66 -2.63
CA VAL A 293 -1.80 13.98 -2.50
C VAL A 293 -2.18 13.98 -1.02
N ILE A 294 -2.82 15.06 -0.58
CA ILE A 294 -3.31 15.23 0.79
C ILE A 294 -4.83 15.17 0.77
N TYR A 295 -5.39 14.13 1.36
CA TYR A 295 -6.81 13.95 1.58
C TYR A 295 -7.16 14.51 2.96
N CYS A 296 -7.65 15.76 3.01
CA CYS A 296 -8.14 16.45 4.21
C CYS A 296 -7.43 16.03 5.50
N SER A 297 -6.13 16.32 5.65
CA SER A 297 -5.33 15.79 6.78
C SER A 297 -4.98 16.88 7.79
N PRO A 298 -5.86 17.26 8.73
CA PRO A 298 -5.61 18.31 9.70
C PRO A 298 -4.30 18.13 10.47
N GLY A 299 -3.56 19.22 10.67
CA GLY A 299 -2.29 19.22 11.40
C GLY A 299 -1.09 18.63 10.62
N LEU A 300 -1.26 18.23 9.36
CA LEU A 300 -0.17 17.69 8.54
C LEU A 300 0.91 18.74 8.24
N LEU A 301 2.17 18.37 8.41
CA LEU A 301 3.35 19.16 8.01
C LEU A 301 4.08 18.51 6.84
N VAL A 302 4.16 19.22 5.71
CA VAL A 302 4.94 18.87 4.52
C VAL A 302 6.14 19.82 4.39
N LEU A 303 7.34 19.32 4.67
CA LEU A 303 8.53 20.14 4.90
C LEU A 303 9.76 19.66 4.12
N ALA A 304 10.42 20.56 3.39
CA ALA A 304 11.76 20.31 2.83
C ALA A 304 11.87 19.07 1.93
N ASN A 305 10.79 18.72 1.24
CA ASN A 305 10.82 17.65 0.23
C ASN A 305 11.32 18.21 -1.11
N HIS A 306 11.95 17.35 -1.89
CA HIS A 306 12.41 17.66 -3.24
C HIS A 306 11.64 16.81 -4.24
N ILE A 307 10.92 17.45 -5.16
CA ILE A 307 10.10 16.82 -6.19
C ILE A 307 10.71 17.15 -7.55
N THR A 308 10.96 16.15 -8.40
CA THR A 308 11.56 16.38 -9.72
C THR A 308 10.94 15.51 -10.82
N ALA A 309 10.54 16.12 -11.93
CA ALA A 309 10.15 15.40 -13.15
C ALA A 309 11.31 15.37 -14.14
N ARG A 310 11.89 14.18 -14.31
CA ARG A 310 13.16 13.97 -15.05
C ARG A 310 12.96 13.18 -16.33
N SER A 311 12.30 12.03 -16.22
CA SER A 311 12.11 11.07 -17.31
C SER A 311 10.63 10.83 -17.64
N LEU A 312 9.74 11.03 -16.66
CA LEU A 312 8.28 10.97 -16.83
C LEU A 312 7.61 12.32 -16.51
N SER A 313 6.51 12.62 -17.19
CA SER A 313 5.66 13.76 -16.88
C SER A 313 4.84 13.49 -15.62
N SER A 314 4.62 14.53 -14.81
CA SER A 314 3.82 14.49 -13.59
C SER A 314 2.58 15.39 -13.74
N MET A 315 1.44 14.94 -13.25
CA MET A 315 0.26 15.80 -13.14
C MET A 315 0.47 16.90 -12.13
N ALA A 316 1.01 16.59 -10.96
CA ALA A 316 1.26 17.60 -9.95
C ALA A 316 2.45 17.34 -9.03
N GLY A 317 3.03 18.40 -8.49
CA GLY A 317 3.94 18.29 -7.36
C GLY A 317 3.16 17.89 -6.10
N ILE A 318 2.30 18.79 -5.63
CA ILE A 318 1.52 18.61 -4.40
C ILE A 318 0.06 19.00 -4.64
N LEU A 319 -0.89 18.15 -4.22
CA LEU A 319 -2.33 18.39 -4.35
C LEU A 319 -3.05 18.40 -2.98
N LEU A 320 -3.97 19.35 -2.86
CA LEU A 320 -4.97 19.50 -1.79
C LEU A 320 -6.32 19.78 -2.48
N VAL A 321 -6.94 18.74 -3.04
CA VAL A 321 -8.08 18.90 -3.95
C VAL A 321 -9.33 18.15 -3.50
N ASP A 322 -9.18 17.21 -2.57
CA ASP A 322 -10.27 16.35 -2.10
C ASP A 322 -11.01 16.95 -0.90
N GLN A 323 -12.31 16.64 -0.79
CA GLN A 323 -13.16 16.95 0.36
C GLN A 323 -13.23 15.80 1.38
N THR A 324 -12.97 14.57 0.95
CA THR A 324 -12.99 13.40 1.84
C THR A 324 -11.57 13.09 2.35
N PRO A 325 -11.44 12.37 3.47
CA PRO A 325 -12.51 11.85 4.33
C PRO A 325 -12.88 12.73 5.53
N PHE A 326 -12.31 13.93 5.68
CA PHE A 326 -12.55 14.81 6.83
C PHE A 326 -13.34 16.08 6.49
N ASP A 327 -14.37 15.98 5.64
CA ASP A 327 -15.32 17.06 5.34
C ASP A 327 -14.67 18.41 4.97
N SER A 328 -13.68 18.35 4.08
CA SER A 328 -12.87 19.48 3.62
C SER A 328 -11.99 20.14 4.68
N ASP A 329 -11.73 19.48 5.82
CA ASP A 329 -10.89 20.01 6.89
C ASP A 329 -9.38 19.87 6.57
N TYR A 330 -8.74 21.02 6.32
CA TYR A 330 -7.29 21.17 6.19
C TYR A 330 -6.72 22.04 7.32
N SER A 331 -7.43 22.15 8.45
CA SER A 331 -7.00 22.97 9.59
C SER A 331 -5.58 22.62 10.04
N ASN A 332 -4.75 23.64 10.18
CA ASN A 332 -3.36 23.57 10.59
C ASN A 332 -2.45 22.77 9.66
N VAL A 333 -2.85 22.53 8.41
CA VAL A 333 -1.94 21.99 7.39
C VAL A 333 -0.88 23.04 7.05
N ILE A 334 0.38 22.62 7.00
CA ILE A 334 1.51 23.48 6.68
C ILE A 334 2.35 22.82 5.60
N ILE A 335 2.49 23.49 4.45
CA ILE A 335 3.33 23.06 3.33
C ILE A 335 4.41 24.11 3.14
N LYS A 336 5.66 23.78 3.49
CA LYS A 336 6.73 24.77 3.45
C LYS A 336 8.08 24.26 3.01
N GLN A 337 8.84 25.15 2.38
CA GLN A 337 10.25 24.92 2.02
C GLN A 337 10.47 23.70 1.12
N ASN A 338 9.44 23.26 0.39
CA ASN A 338 9.59 22.21 -0.62
C ASN A 338 10.14 22.81 -1.92
N ILE A 339 10.90 22.02 -2.67
CA ILE A 339 11.40 22.40 -3.99
C ILE A 339 10.76 21.48 -5.03
N ILE A 340 10.11 22.07 -6.03
CA ILE A 340 9.47 21.34 -7.14
C ILE A 340 10.15 21.78 -8.43
N ASP A 341 10.74 20.81 -9.14
CA ASP A 341 11.61 21.04 -10.30
C ASP A 341 11.12 20.26 -11.53
N ALA A 342 10.52 20.99 -12.48
CA ALA A 342 10.15 20.49 -13.81
C ALA A 342 11.37 20.52 -14.75
N SER A 343 12.43 19.79 -14.38
CA SER A 343 13.78 19.97 -14.93
C SER A 343 13.86 19.61 -16.42
N SER A 344 13.31 18.44 -16.78
CA SER A 344 13.38 17.87 -18.13
C SER A 344 12.08 17.22 -18.59
N ARG A 345 11.10 17.13 -17.70
CA ARG A 345 9.74 16.68 -17.98
C ARG A 345 8.73 17.59 -17.34
N SER A 346 7.52 17.56 -17.88
CA SER A 346 6.50 18.48 -17.43
C SER A 346 5.96 18.11 -16.05
N ILE A 347 5.77 19.13 -15.22
CA ILE A 347 4.90 19.08 -14.05
C ILE A 347 3.75 20.03 -14.37
N ARG A 348 2.54 19.51 -14.56
CA ARG A 348 1.42 20.33 -15.05
C ARG A 348 0.98 21.38 -14.03
N VAL A 349 1.02 21.03 -12.75
CA VAL A 349 0.75 21.96 -11.64
C VAL A 349 1.80 21.75 -10.54
N GLY A 350 2.53 22.79 -10.15
CA GLY A 350 3.45 22.70 -9.02
C GLY A 350 2.72 22.37 -7.72
N ILE A 351 1.85 23.28 -7.26
CA ILE A 351 0.99 23.08 -6.09
C ILE A 351 -0.45 23.41 -6.46
N GLY A 352 -1.34 22.43 -6.35
CA GLY A 352 -2.76 22.57 -6.64
C GLY A 352 -3.61 22.59 -5.36
N LEU A 353 -4.46 23.62 -5.22
CA LEU A 353 -5.30 23.86 -4.05
C LEU A 353 -6.75 24.06 -4.51
N GLY A 354 -7.67 23.21 -4.02
CA GLY A 354 -9.08 23.26 -4.37
C GLY A 354 -9.52 22.24 -5.40
N SER A 355 -10.76 21.78 -5.29
CA SER A 355 -11.33 20.72 -6.14
C SER A 355 -11.34 21.09 -7.63
N THR A 356 -11.48 22.38 -7.95
CA THR A 356 -11.47 22.93 -9.32
C THR A 356 -10.15 22.70 -10.06
N VAL A 357 -9.05 22.45 -9.34
CA VAL A 357 -7.76 22.11 -9.96
C VAL A 357 -7.83 20.73 -10.64
N TRP A 358 -8.54 19.77 -10.03
CA TRP A 358 -8.59 18.37 -10.44
C TRP A 358 -9.96 17.93 -11.01
N SER A 359 -11.00 18.73 -10.87
CA SER A 359 -12.35 18.39 -11.32
C SER A 359 -13.10 19.61 -11.86
N ASP A 360 -14.33 19.39 -12.32
CA ASP A 360 -15.32 20.41 -12.66
C ASP A 360 -16.04 21.00 -11.44
N ASP A 361 -15.73 20.53 -10.24
CA ASP A 361 -16.30 21.06 -9.00
C ASP A 361 -15.74 22.46 -8.68
N THR A 362 -16.58 23.47 -8.85
CA THR A 362 -16.31 24.87 -8.50
C THR A 362 -17.01 25.33 -7.21
N GLU A 363 -17.83 24.48 -6.61
CA GLU A 363 -18.66 24.83 -5.46
C GLU A 363 -17.99 24.44 -4.14
N THR A 364 -17.19 23.38 -4.15
CA THR A 364 -16.53 22.89 -2.95
C THR A 364 -15.50 23.88 -2.40
N ILE A 365 -15.67 24.23 -1.12
CA ILE A 365 -14.77 25.09 -0.38
C ILE A 365 -13.97 24.27 0.64
N LEU A 366 -12.64 24.25 0.47
CA LEU A 366 -11.69 23.66 1.40
C LEU A 366 -11.43 24.58 2.59
N LYS A 367 -11.45 24.04 3.80
CA LYS A 367 -11.44 24.82 5.05
C LYS A 367 -10.09 24.74 5.75
N GLY A 368 -9.54 25.90 6.07
CA GLY A 368 -8.33 26.08 6.86
C GLY A 368 -8.60 26.31 8.35
N PRO A 369 -7.59 26.79 9.11
CA PRO A 369 -6.45 27.57 8.63
C PRO A 369 -5.31 26.74 8.01
N THR A 370 -4.93 27.00 6.76
CA THR A 370 -3.87 26.28 6.03
C THR A 370 -2.75 27.23 5.62
N LYS A 371 -1.49 26.79 5.65
CA LYS A 371 -0.32 27.64 5.32
C LYS A 371 0.56 27.03 4.22
N ILE A 372 0.73 27.74 3.12
CA ILE A 372 1.60 27.38 1.98
C ILE A 372 2.74 28.39 1.91
N LEU A 373 3.91 28.02 2.44
CA LEU A 373 4.96 28.99 2.78
C LEU A 373 6.33 28.67 2.17
N ASN A 374 6.94 29.64 1.50
CA ASN A 374 8.35 29.56 1.10
C ASN A 374 8.70 28.30 0.27
N ASN A 375 7.79 27.79 -0.54
CA ASN A 375 8.07 26.73 -1.50
C ASN A 375 8.72 27.33 -2.75
N GLY A 376 9.61 26.57 -3.38
CA GLY A 376 10.34 26.98 -4.58
C GLY A 376 9.92 26.17 -5.79
N LEU A 377 9.59 26.85 -6.88
CA LEU A 377 9.24 26.27 -8.16
C LEU A 377 10.32 26.61 -9.18
N LYS A 378 10.82 25.61 -9.91
CA LYS A 378 11.84 25.81 -10.96
C LYS A 378 11.70 24.78 -12.07
N GLY A 379 12.50 24.94 -13.13
CA GLY A 379 12.53 24.03 -14.26
C GLY A 379 11.90 24.63 -15.52
N LYS A 380 12.15 24.00 -16.68
CA LYS A 380 11.78 24.57 -17.99
C LYS A 380 10.39 24.15 -18.50
N TYR A 381 9.82 23.13 -17.87
CA TYR A 381 8.61 22.44 -18.34
C TYR A 381 7.50 22.53 -17.28
N MET A 382 7.45 23.62 -16.51
CA MET A 382 6.36 23.81 -15.56
C MET A 382 5.10 24.18 -16.34
N GLY A 383 3.96 23.60 -16.01
CA GLY A 383 2.67 24.12 -16.46
C GLY A 383 2.31 25.34 -15.63
N PHE A 384 1.46 25.17 -14.64
CA PHE A 384 1.15 26.19 -13.65
C PHE A 384 2.03 26.04 -12.40
N GLY A 385 2.38 27.15 -11.77
CA GLY A 385 3.13 27.14 -10.51
C GLY A 385 2.26 26.76 -9.31
N ILE A 386 1.57 27.74 -8.70
CA ILE A 386 0.56 27.52 -7.66
C ILE A 386 -0.81 27.90 -8.20
N VAL A 387 -1.77 26.97 -8.14
CA VAL A 387 -3.16 27.19 -8.57
C VAL A 387 -4.10 27.03 -7.37
N ALA A 388 -4.99 28.00 -7.16
CA ALA A 388 -5.86 28.05 -5.99
C ALA A 388 -7.32 28.44 -6.32
N ALA A 389 -8.27 27.60 -5.95
CA ALA A 389 -9.71 27.89 -6.02
C ALA A 389 -10.45 27.26 -4.84
N GLY A 390 -11.62 27.79 -4.49
CA GLY A 390 -12.48 27.18 -3.47
C GLY A 390 -11.81 27.05 -2.10
N LEU A 391 -11.26 28.13 -1.54
CA LEU A 391 -10.48 28.09 -0.29
C LEU A 391 -11.06 29.03 0.78
N ASP A 392 -11.12 28.58 2.03
CA ASP A 392 -11.46 29.40 3.20
C ASP A 392 -10.37 29.35 4.27
N GLY A 393 -9.80 30.50 4.64
CA GLY A 393 -8.79 30.58 5.71
C GLY A 393 -7.37 30.14 5.33
N PHE A 394 -6.98 30.21 4.05
CA PHE A 394 -5.64 29.84 3.59
C PHE A 394 -4.66 31.02 3.67
N THR A 395 -3.38 30.75 3.89
CA THR A 395 -2.29 31.74 3.83
C THR A 395 -1.19 31.25 2.90
N ILE A 396 -1.04 31.90 1.75
CA ILE A 396 -0.08 31.53 0.70
C ILE A 396 0.96 32.65 0.56
N LYS A 397 2.16 32.44 1.10
CA LYS A 397 3.19 33.50 1.22
C LYS A 397 4.63 33.06 1.03
N GLY A 398 5.44 33.95 0.48
CA GLY A 398 6.89 33.78 0.36
C GLY A 398 7.32 32.67 -0.60
N ASN A 399 6.39 32.08 -1.35
CA ASN A 399 6.70 31.13 -2.40
C ASN A 399 7.34 31.88 -3.57
N TRP A 400 8.29 31.24 -4.25
CA TRP A 400 9.00 31.83 -5.38
C TRP A 400 8.95 30.89 -6.57
N ASP A 401 8.94 31.49 -7.77
CA ASP A 401 8.89 30.76 -9.03
C ASP A 401 9.97 31.29 -9.96
N GLU A 402 10.93 30.42 -10.29
CA GLU A 402 11.99 30.63 -11.30
C GLU A 402 11.78 29.73 -12.52
N SER A 403 10.61 29.09 -12.61
CA SER A 403 10.30 28.15 -13.69
C SER A 403 9.90 28.87 -14.97
N LYS A 404 9.97 28.14 -16.08
CA LYS A 404 9.37 28.56 -17.35
C LYS A 404 8.03 27.84 -17.48
N HIS A 405 6.97 28.63 -17.62
CA HIS A 405 5.62 28.13 -17.80
C HIS A 405 5.32 27.84 -19.27
N SER A 406 4.91 26.60 -19.56
CA SER A 406 4.43 26.19 -20.87
C SER A 406 3.54 24.94 -20.77
N GLY A 407 2.69 24.75 -21.77
CA GLY A 407 1.73 23.67 -21.81
C GLY A 407 0.69 23.91 -22.88
N LYS A 408 0.01 22.85 -23.31
CA LYS A 408 -1.05 22.90 -24.31
C LYS A 408 -2.32 22.29 -23.75
N LYS A 409 -3.45 22.90 -24.07
CA LYS A 409 -4.77 22.33 -23.80
C LYS A 409 -4.85 20.93 -24.43
N SER A 410 -5.10 19.91 -23.62
CA SER A 410 -5.39 18.56 -24.13
C SER A 410 -6.88 18.43 -24.47
N SER A 411 -7.25 17.34 -25.15
CA SER A 411 -8.65 17.00 -25.41
C SER A 411 -9.47 16.75 -24.13
N ARG A 412 -8.81 16.60 -22.97
CA ARG A 412 -9.46 16.39 -21.67
C ARG A 412 -9.85 17.69 -20.98
N CYS A 413 -9.37 18.82 -21.47
CA CYS A 413 -9.73 20.12 -20.90
C CYS A 413 -11.15 20.50 -21.32
N PHE A 414 -11.91 21.08 -20.39
CA PHE A 414 -13.22 21.65 -20.68
C PHE A 414 -13.14 22.84 -21.65
N ASP A 415 -14.22 23.06 -22.39
CA ASP A 415 -14.32 24.18 -23.33
C ASP A 415 -14.75 25.50 -22.67
N ASP A 416 -15.43 25.43 -21.54
CA ASP A 416 -15.87 26.58 -20.75
C ASP A 416 -15.79 26.23 -19.25
N PRO A 417 -15.14 27.03 -18.40
CA PRO A 417 -14.32 28.19 -18.76
C PRO A 417 -13.08 27.78 -19.56
N ILE A 418 -12.63 28.67 -20.45
CA ILE A 418 -11.35 28.50 -21.13
C ILE A 418 -10.24 28.77 -20.13
N ASN A 419 -9.53 27.72 -19.72
CA ASN A 419 -8.37 27.84 -18.85
C ASN A 419 -7.34 28.83 -19.45
N PRO A 420 -6.73 29.70 -18.62
CA PRO A 420 -5.72 30.64 -19.09
C PRO A 420 -4.43 29.91 -19.50
N ASP A 421 -3.52 30.66 -20.14
CA ASP A 421 -2.20 30.13 -20.46
C ASP A 421 -1.40 29.81 -19.16
N PRO A 422 -0.50 28.82 -19.18
CA PRO A 422 0.33 28.44 -18.04
C PRO A 422 1.08 29.62 -17.41
N MET A 423 1.00 29.76 -16.09
CA MET A 423 1.55 30.91 -15.35
C MET A 423 2.02 30.55 -13.91
N PRO A 424 2.81 31.43 -13.25
CA PRO A 424 3.36 31.15 -11.92
C PRO A 424 2.32 31.05 -10.81
N PHE A 425 1.38 32.00 -10.74
CA PHE A 425 0.44 32.11 -9.63
C PHE A 425 -0.95 32.42 -10.16
N LEU A 426 -1.85 31.47 -10.00
CA LEU A 426 -3.21 31.52 -10.52
C LEU A 426 -4.21 31.30 -9.39
N TYR A 427 -5.26 32.11 -9.35
CA TYR A 427 -6.38 31.87 -8.45
C TYR A 427 -7.73 32.21 -9.08
N ASN A 428 -8.80 31.74 -8.45
CA ASN A 428 -10.16 32.18 -8.72
C ASN A 428 -10.65 32.98 -7.51
N LEU A 429 -10.72 34.30 -7.62
CA LEU A 429 -11.00 35.19 -6.50
C LEU A 429 -12.43 35.02 -5.97
N GLU A 430 -13.41 34.72 -6.83
CA GLU A 430 -14.82 34.56 -6.45
C GLU A 430 -15.03 33.41 -5.45
N THR A 431 -14.25 32.35 -5.59
CA THR A 431 -14.34 31.15 -4.73
C THR A 431 -13.45 31.22 -3.49
N ILE A 432 -12.72 32.32 -3.27
CA ILE A 432 -11.80 32.51 -2.14
C ILE A 432 -12.47 33.29 -1.00
N LYS A 433 -12.35 32.75 0.23
CA LYS A 433 -12.89 33.32 1.47
C LYS A 433 -11.80 33.44 2.53
N ASN A 434 -11.80 34.55 3.27
CA ASN A 434 -10.91 34.81 4.44
C ASN A 434 -9.44 34.36 4.27
N SER A 435 -8.91 34.40 3.04
CA SER A 435 -7.60 33.86 2.72
C SER A 435 -6.64 34.97 2.30
N GLU A 436 -5.36 34.74 2.51
CA GLU A 436 -4.31 35.71 2.28
C GLU A 436 -3.30 35.17 1.26
N PHE A 437 -3.04 35.96 0.23
CA PHE A 437 -2.15 35.62 -0.88
C PHE A 437 -1.00 36.62 -0.96
N GLN A 438 0.18 36.15 -1.35
CA GLN A 438 1.28 36.99 -1.78
C GLN A 438 0.96 37.73 -3.09
N PRO A 439 1.65 38.83 -3.41
CA PRO A 439 1.53 39.50 -4.70
C PRO A 439 1.89 38.57 -5.86
N GLY A 440 1.30 38.82 -7.04
CA GLY A 440 1.60 38.13 -8.29
C GLY A 440 0.58 37.08 -8.73
N PHE A 441 -0.43 36.78 -7.91
CA PHE A 441 -1.56 35.95 -8.33
C PHE A 441 -2.44 36.69 -9.35
N GLU A 442 -2.78 36.01 -10.44
CA GLU A 442 -3.70 36.50 -11.47
C GLU A 442 -5.06 35.81 -11.36
N ASP A 443 -6.14 36.59 -11.49
CA ASP A 443 -7.53 36.16 -11.29
C ASP A 443 -8.13 35.64 -12.59
N HIS A 444 -8.54 34.38 -12.60
CA HIS A 444 -9.23 33.79 -13.74
C HIS A 444 -10.26 32.75 -13.29
N ASP A 445 -11.28 32.59 -14.13
CA ASP A 445 -12.11 31.40 -14.12
C ASP A 445 -11.36 30.26 -14.80
N PHE A 446 -11.30 29.12 -14.12
CA PHE A 446 -10.68 27.90 -14.64
C PHE A 446 -11.36 26.67 -14.04
N GLN A 447 -11.22 25.54 -14.72
CA GLN A 447 -11.67 24.23 -14.24
C GLN A 447 -10.73 23.14 -14.76
N TYR A 448 -10.54 22.09 -13.97
CA TYR A 448 -9.71 20.94 -14.29
C TYR A 448 -8.33 21.30 -14.87
N ILE A 449 -7.60 22.20 -14.20
CA ILE A 449 -6.36 22.80 -14.71
C ILE A 449 -5.26 21.76 -15.04
N VAL A 450 -5.28 20.60 -14.38
CA VAL A 450 -4.35 19.47 -14.63
C VAL A 450 -4.54 18.80 -15.99
N CYS A 451 -5.52 19.25 -16.78
CA CYS A 451 -5.79 18.76 -18.12
C CYS A 451 -4.75 19.24 -19.15
N ILE A 452 -3.91 20.24 -18.86
CA ILE A 452 -2.89 20.72 -19.79
C ILE A 452 -1.79 19.67 -19.97
N ASP A 453 -1.36 19.42 -21.20
CA ASP A 453 -0.20 18.57 -21.46
C ASP A 453 1.07 19.41 -21.56
N GLY A 454 2.18 18.87 -21.07
CA GLY A 454 3.49 19.49 -21.24
C GLY A 454 3.87 19.61 -22.71
N GLU A 455 4.55 20.70 -23.07
CA GLU A 455 5.15 20.80 -24.39
C GLU A 455 6.34 19.83 -24.49
N TYR A 456 6.15 18.72 -25.20
CA TYR A 456 7.24 17.80 -25.50
C TYR A 456 8.20 18.48 -26.47
N ASP A 457 9.41 18.79 -26.01
CA ASP A 457 10.48 19.24 -26.89
C ASP A 457 11.01 18.04 -27.70
N GLN A 458 10.48 17.86 -28.92
CA GLN A 458 10.94 16.81 -29.83
C GLN A 458 12.41 16.99 -30.26
N SER A 459 12.95 18.21 -30.17
CA SER A 459 14.34 18.53 -30.53
C SER A 459 15.33 18.22 -29.40
N ASN A 460 14.83 18.15 -28.16
CA ASN A 460 15.56 17.72 -26.99
C ASN A 460 14.74 16.62 -26.28
N PRO A 461 14.56 15.45 -26.92
CA PRO A 461 13.91 14.33 -26.25
C PRO A 461 14.67 14.08 -24.95
N PRO A 462 13.99 13.66 -23.87
CA PRO A 462 14.62 13.52 -22.57
C PRO A 462 15.89 12.70 -22.76
N GLN A 463 17.02 13.34 -22.54
CA GLN A 463 18.26 12.62 -22.52
C GLN A 463 18.15 11.69 -21.32
N HIS A 464 18.09 10.38 -21.58
CA HIS A 464 18.32 9.36 -20.57
C HIS A 464 19.73 9.47 -19.94
N ASP A 465 20.50 10.52 -20.30
CA ASP A 465 21.87 10.82 -19.90
C ASP A 465 21.98 11.69 -18.63
N LEU A 466 20.88 11.92 -17.89
CA LEU A 466 21.06 12.23 -16.47
C LEU A 466 21.91 11.10 -15.89
N PRO A 467 23.01 11.41 -15.17
CA PRO A 467 23.84 10.36 -14.62
C PRO A 467 22.90 9.41 -13.88
N PRO A 468 22.92 8.11 -14.23
CA PRO A 468 22.11 7.13 -13.55
C PRO A 468 22.27 7.40 -12.06
N LEU A 469 21.16 7.45 -11.31
CA LEU A 469 21.29 7.55 -9.87
C LEU A 469 22.26 6.44 -9.44
N PRO A 470 23.09 6.61 -8.41
CA PRO A 470 24.17 5.66 -8.11
C PRO A 470 23.74 4.18 -8.07
N HIS A 471 22.45 3.94 -7.84
CA HIS A 471 21.77 2.64 -7.82
C HIS A 471 21.18 2.13 -9.15
N ASP A 472 21.10 2.96 -10.21
CA ASP A 472 20.61 2.57 -11.55
C ASP A 472 21.67 1.79 -12.36
N LEU A 473 22.94 1.84 -11.93
CA LEU A 473 24.08 1.19 -12.59
C LEU A 473 24.05 -0.35 -12.48
N ASP A 474 23.37 -0.91 -11.48
CA ASP A 474 23.34 -2.36 -11.22
C ASP A 474 22.29 -3.10 -12.06
N ASN A 475 21.47 -2.38 -12.86
CA ASN A 475 20.28 -2.94 -13.50
C ASN A 475 20.43 -3.22 -15.02
N GLU A 476 21.64 -3.16 -15.58
CA GLU A 476 21.90 -3.41 -17.01
C GLU A 476 21.51 -4.83 -17.48
N GLU A 477 21.47 -5.83 -16.58
CA GLU A 477 20.94 -7.16 -16.91
C GLU A 477 19.42 -7.15 -17.15
N SER A 478 18.66 -6.31 -16.46
CA SER A 478 17.20 -6.22 -16.62
C SER A 478 16.77 -5.59 -17.96
N LYS A 479 17.65 -4.76 -18.57
CA LYS A 479 17.42 -4.19 -19.90
C LYS A 479 17.46 -5.25 -21.02
N LYS A 480 18.11 -6.40 -20.79
CA LYS A 480 18.18 -7.50 -21.78
C LYS A 480 16.94 -8.39 -21.80
N GLU A 481 16.08 -8.32 -20.79
CA GLU A 481 14.86 -9.16 -20.66
C GLU A 481 13.54 -8.41 -20.93
N ILE A 482 13.58 -7.17 -21.44
CA ILE A 482 12.35 -6.47 -21.82
C ILE A 482 11.71 -7.18 -23.02
N ILE A 483 10.79 -8.08 -22.74
CA ILE A 483 9.90 -8.68 -23.73
C ILE A 483 8.94 -7.57 -24.16
N PRO A 484 8.86 -7.22 -25.46
CA PRO A 484 7.91 -6.20 -25.92
C PRO A 484 6.47 -6.62 -25.57
N PRO A 485 5.59 -5.68 -25.16
CA PRO A 485 4.24 -5.97 -24.67
C PRO A 485 3.39 -6.84 -25.61
N GLN A 486 3.63 -6.78 -26.92
CA GLN A 486 2.97 -7.64 -27.91
C GLN A 486 3.20 -9.15 -27.69
N LYS A 487 4.36 -9.57 -27.15
CA LYS A 487 4.64 -10.99 -26.88
C LYS A 487 3.95 -11.50 -25.62
N VAL A 488 3.77 -10.63 -24.61
CA VAL A 488 3.01 -10.95 -23.40
C VAL A 488 1.52 -11.12 -23.73
N GLN A 489 0.99 -10.28 -24.63
CA GLN A 489 -0.39 -10.40 -25.14
C GLN A 489 -0.62 -11.69 -25.92
N GLN A 490 0.32 -12.12 -26.78
CA GLN A 490 0.20 -13.39 -27.49
C GLN A 490 0.19 -14.61 -26.55
N GLN A 491 0.93 -14.53 -25.44
CA GLN A 491 0.99 -15.61 -24.45
C GLN A 491 -0.28 -15.66 -23.58
N GLN A 492 -0.81 -14.50 -23.18
CA GLN A 492 -2.08 -14.40 -22.44
C GLN A 492 -3.29 -14.81 -23.29
N GLN A 493 -3.34 -14.43 -24.57
CA GLN A 493 -4.38 -14.87 -25.50
C GLN A 493 -4.27 -16.37 -25.80
N GLN A 494 -3.06 -16.93 -25.91
CA GLN A 494 -2.88 -18.38 -26.10
C GLN A 494 -3.32 -19.18 -24.86
N ASP A 495 -3.10 -18.68 -23.65
CA ASP A 495 -3.51 -19.36 -22.42
C ASP A 495 -5.04 -19.29 -22.20
N GLN A 496 -5.73 -18.24 -22.66
CA GLN A 496 -7.20 -18.18 -22.69
C GLN A 496 -7.81 -19.12 -23.75
N VAL A 497 -7.30 -19.10 -24.98
CA VAL A 497 -7.78 -19.99 -26.07
C VAL A 497 -7.57 -21.47 -25.74
N LYS A 498 -6.56 -21.80 -24.94
CA LYS A 498 -6.30 -23.18 -24.49
C LYS A 498 -7.24 -23.62 -23.35
N LYS A 499 -7.89 -22.69 -22.66
CA LYS A 499 -8.90 -22.96 -21.64
C LYS A 499 -10.28 -23.19 -22.26
N ASP A 500 -10.58 -22.47 -23.34
CA ASP A 500 -11.86 -22.58 -24.06
C ASP A 500 -11.94 -23.79 -25.01
N SER A 501 -10.82 -24.46 -25.28
CA SER A 501 -10.75 -25.61 -26.20
C SER A 501 -10.89 -27.00 -25.54
N ILE A 502 -11.19 -27.06 -24.23
CA ILE A 502 -11.39 -28.34 -23.51
C ILE A 502 -12.88 -28.66 -23.28
N GLU A 503 -13.80 -27.74 -23.50
CA GLU A 503 -15.26 -28.02 -23.40
C GLU A 503 -15.95 -27.91 -24.76
N SER A 504 -15.91 -28.99 -25.53
CA SER A 504 -16.95 -29.22 -26.55
C SER A 504 -17.06 -30.70 -26.91
N THR A 505 -17.99 -31.40 -26.25
CA THR A 505 -18.57 -32.59 -26.85
C THR A 505 -20.07 -32.72 -26.53
N SER A 506 -20.81 -32.93 -27.61
CA SER A 506 -22.16 -33.48 -27.77
C SER A 506 -23.38 -32.69 -27.27
N SER A 507 -24.05 -32.13 -28.27
CA SER A 507 -25.48 -31.83 -28.33
C SER A 507 -26.34 -33.10 -28.42
N SER A 508 -27.42 -33.15 -27.64
CA SER A 508 -28.70 -33.73 -28.06
C SER A 508 -29.82 -33.25 -27.14
N SER A 509 -30.71 -32.42 -27.68
CA SER A 509 -32.03 -32.12 -27.11
C SER A 509 -32.92 -33.36 -27.16
N PRO A 510 -33.75 -33.58 -26.12
CA PRO A 510 -35.17 -33.41 -26.38
C PRO A 510 -35.90 -32.63 -25.29
N ASP A 511 -37.03 -32.08 -25.72
CA ASP A 511 -38.03 -31.32 -24.98
C ASP A 511 -38.27 -31.79 -23.54
N ASN A 512 -38.29 -30.84 -22.59
CA ASN A 512 -39.07 -31.01 -21.37
C ASN A 512 -39.43 -29.68 -20.67
N PRO A 513 -40.58 -29.64 -19.97
CA PRO A 513 -41.26 -28.44 -19.51
C PRO A 513 -40.71 -28.00 -18.15
N MET A 514 -39.88 -26.96 -18.10
CA MET A 514 -39.31 -26.46 -16.83
C MET A 514 -39.59 -24.99 -16.50
N MET A 515 -40.43 -24.29 -17.28
CA MET A 515 -40.78 -22.89 -16.96
C MET A 515 -41.90 -22.73 -15.92
N SER A 516 -42.52 -23.81 -15.43
CA SER A 516 -43.58 -23.73 -14.41
C SER A 516 -43.11 -24.04 -12.98
N ALA A 517 -41.81 -24.28 -12.75
CA ALA A 517 -41.26 -24.65 -11.43
C ALA A 517 -40.37 -23.57 -10.78
N MET A 518 -40.22 -22.38 -11.40
CA MET A 518 -39.39 -21.28 -10.88
C MET A 518 -40.19 -20.16 -10.17
N MET A 519 -41.37 -20.47 -9.61
CA MET A 519 -42.06 -19.59 -8.65
C MET A 519 -42.00 -20.11 -7.20
N GLY A 520 -40.97 -20.90 -6.87
CA GLY A 520 -40.60 -21.10 -5.47
C GLY A 520 -39.81 -19.88 -5.01
N GLY A 521 -40.39 -19.10 -4.08
CA GLY A 521 -39.76 -17.88 -3.55
C GLY A 521 -38.33 -18.12 -3.08
N PHE A 522 -37.47 -17.13 -3.31
CA PHE A 522 -36.12 -17.10 -2.78
C PHE A 522 -36.21 -17.09 -1.25
N SER A 523 -35.71 -18.16 -0.60
CA SER A 523 -35.45 -18.12 0.83
C SER A 523 -34.00 -18.49 1.12
N THR A 524 -33.31 -17.56 1.78
CA THR A 524 -31.92 -17.63 2.25
C THR A 524 -31.85 -18.18 3.68
N GLY A 525 -33.00 -18.46 4.31
CA GLY A 525 -33.09 -18.87 5.72
C GLY A 525 -32.93 -17.70 6.71
N SER A 526 -32.79 -16.47 6.20
CA SER A 526 -32.74 -15.23 6.96
C SER A 526 -33.82 -14.29 6.41
N GLU A 527 -34.89 -14.07 7.18
CA GLU A 527 -36.02 -13.21 6.78
C GLU A 527 -35.56 -11.82 6.34
N VAL A 528 -34.51 -11.26 6.96
CA VAL A 528 -33.98 -9.93 6.63
C VAL A 528 -33.26 -9.90 5.27
N MET A 529 -32.51 -10.96 4.93
CA MET A 529 -31.82 -11.03 3.64
C MET A 529 -32.80 -11.34 2.50
N ASP A 530 -33.85 -12.13 2.80
CA ASP A 530 -34.93 -12.42 1.87
C ASP A 530 -35.70 -11.14 1.50
N ASP A 531 -36.05 -10.31 2.50
CA ASP A 531 -36.69 -9.02 2.28
C ASP A 531 -35.81 -8.06 1.45
N ILE A 532 -34.50 -8.00 1.71
CA ILE A 532 -33.57 -7.14 0.96
C ILE A 532 -33.47 -7.60 -0.50
N LEU A 533 -33.37 -8.90 -0.74
CA LEU A 533 -33.28 -9.47 -2.07
C LEU A 533 -34.59 -9.30 -2.84
N GLU A 534 -35.74 -9.49 -2.19
CA GLU A 534 -37.06 -9.27 -2.80
C GLU A 534 -37.26 -7.78 -3.15
N HIS A 535 -36.90 -6.87 -2.25
CA HIS A 535 -37.03 -5.44 -2.50
C HIS A 535 -36.07 -4.95 -3.60
N SER A 536 -34.87 -5.53 -3.68
CA SER A 536 -33.90 -5.27 -4.75
C SER A 536 -34.40 -5.81 -6.10
N GLN A 537 -34.95 -7.02 -6.13
CA GLN A 537 -35.52 -7.62 -7.33
C GLN A 537 -36.72 -6.80 -7.83
N GLN A 538 -37.58 -6.34 -6.92
CA GLN A 538 -38.74 -5.51 -7.25
C GLN A 538 -38.33 -4.17 -7.88
N ARG A 539 -37.35 -3.45 -7.31
CA ARG A 539 -36.84 -2.20 -7.90
C ARG A 539 -36.19 -2.39 -9.26
N MET A 540 -35.54 -3.53 -9.46
CA MET A 540 -34.94 -3.87 -10.75
C MET A 540 -36.00 -4.12 -11.83
N LEU A 541 -37.06 -4.88 -11.50
CA LEU A 541 -38.18 -5.12 -12.41
C LEU A 541 -38.92 -3.81 -12.76
N GLU A 542 -39.10 -2.91 -11.79
CA GLU A 542 -39.68 -1.57 -12.03
C GLU A 542 -38.82 -0.71 -12.96
N ALA A 543 -37.49 -0.79 -12.82
CA ALA A 543 -36.56 -0.07 -13.71
C ALA A 543 -36.60 -0.62 -15.15
N ILE A 544 -36.72 -1.94 -15.32
CA ILE A 544 -36.88 -2.59 -16.63
C ILE A 544 -38.21 -2.18 -17.27
N ASP A 545 -39.31 -2.18 -16.51
CA ASP A 545 -40.63 -1.74 -16.98
C ASP A 545 -40.62 -0.26 -17.40
N HIS A 546 -39.93 0.59 -16.64
CA HIS A 546 -39.79 2.01 -16.97
C HIS A 546 -38.95 2.23 -18.24
N LEU A 547 -37.94 1.40 -18.47
CA LEU A 547 -37.16 1.38 -19.71
C LEU A 547 -38.01 0.92 -20.90
N HIS A 548 -38.80 -0.15 -20.74
CA HIS A 548 -39.68 -0.66 -21.79
C HIS A 548 -40.73 0.39 -22.21
N ARG A 549 -41.36 1.06 -21.24
CA ARG A 549 -42.29 2.17 -21.51
C ARG A 549 -41.64 3.32 -22.27
N ARG A 550 -40.38 3.67 -21.96
CA ARG A 550 -39.66 4.72 -22.70
C ARG A 550 -39.34 4.30 -24.13
N VAL A 551 -38.99 3.03 -24.36
CA VAL A 551 -38.77 2.50 -25.70
C VAL A 551 -40.07 2.49 -26.52
N ASP A 552 -41.20 2.10 -25.92
CA ASP A 552 -42.52 2.13 -26.57
C ASP A 552 -42.98 3.56 -26.93
N ILE A 553 -42.72 4.54 -26.05
CA ILE A 553 -42.98 5.97 -26.33
C ILE A 553 -42.12 6.45 -27.51
N LEU A 554 -40.84 6.07 -27.56
CA LEU A 554 -39.98 6.43 -28.68
C LEU A 554 -40.42 5.77 -30.00
N ALA A 555 -40.81 4.49 -29.96
CA ALA A 555 -41.31 3.76 -31.14
C ALA A 555 -42.64 4.34 -31.66
N SER A 556 -43.57 4.71 -30.77
CA SER A 556 -44.85 5.32 -31.15
C SER A 556 -44.70 6.73 -31.74
N ASN A 557 -43.76 7.54 -31.24
CA ASN A 557 -43.48 8.88 -31.77
C ASN A 557 -42.86 8.87 -33.17
N VAL A 558 -42.17 7.78 -33.55
CA VAL A 558 -41.65 7.59 -34.91
C VAL A 558 -42.78 7.31 -35.91
N ASN A 559 -43.88 6.67 -35.48
CA ASN A 559 -45.03 6.37 -36.33
C ASN A 559 -45.98 7.55 -36.58
N ILE A 560 -45.94 8.60 -35.75
CA ILE A 560 -46.88 9.74 -35.88
C ILE A 560 -46.40 10.75 -36.93
N LYS A 561 -45.08 10.85 -37.19
CA LYS A 561 -44.54 11.79 -38.19
C LYS A 561 -44.71 11.33 -39.65
N SER A 562 -45.15 10.11 -39.92
CA SER A 562 -45.35 9.60 -41.27
C SER A 562 -46.76 9.83 -41.84
N ASN A 563 -47.74 10.25 -41.02
CA ASN A 563 -49.14 10.37 -41.46
C ASN A 563 -49.61 11.78 -41.88
N ASP A 564 -48.78 12.82 -41.75
CA ASP A 564 -49.17 14.21 -42.07
C ASP A 564 -48.70 14.72 -43.45
N GLN A 565 -48.23 13.84 -44.35
CA GLN A 565 -48.03 14.18 -45.76
C GLN A 565 -48.85 13.28 -46.67
N ASN A 566 -50.05 13.78 -46.98
CA ASN A 566 -51.02 13.14 -47.84
C ASN A 566 -50.75 13.45 -49.33
N LYS A 567 -50.94 12.43 -50.19
CA LYS A 567 -51.20 12.48 -51.64
C LYS A 567 -50.04 12.72 -52.63
N LYS A 568 -49.92 11.73 -53.54
CA LYS A 568 -49.19 11.65 -54.84
C LYS A 568 -47.66 11.58 -54.66
N SER A 569 -46.99 10.48 -54.98
CA SER A 569 -47.03 9.75 -56.24
C SER A 569 -46.52 8.30 -56.06
N GLN A 570 -46.94 7.42 -56.96
CA GLN A 570 -46.32 6.10 -57.14
C GLN A 570 -44.85 6.30 -57.56
N ASN A 571 -43.93 5.76 -56.76
CA ASN A 571 -42.73 5.08 -57.25
C ASN A 571 -42.09 4.28 -56.12
N ASN A 572 -41.77 3.02 -56.43
CA ASN A 572 -41.03 2.11 -55.56
C ASN A 572 -39.69 2.74 -55.17
N GLY A 573 -39.56 3.14 -53.91
CA GLY A 573 -38.34 3.67 -53.33
C GLY A 573 -38.21 3.11 -51.93
N GLU A 574 -37.19 2.26 -51.75
CA GLU A 574 -36.72 1.71 -50.50
C GLU A 574 -36.55 2.85 -49.47
N VAL A 575 -37.32 2.79 -48.38
CA VAL A 575 -37.30 3.80 -47.32
C VAL A 575 -35.97 3.66 -46.58
N LEU A 576 -35.00 4.48 -46.96
CA LEU A 576 -33.71 4.60 -46.31
C LEU A 576 -33.92 5.23 -44.93
N LEU A 577 -33.97 4.38 -43.90
CA LEU A 577 -33.93 4.81 -42.49
C LEU A 577 -32.69 5.68 -42.25
N ASP A 578 -32.88 6.80 -41.55
CA ASP A 578 -31.81 7.72 -41.20
C ASP A 578 -30.67 6.95 -40.49
N PRO A 579 -29.43 6.94 -41.04
CA PRO A 579 -28.32 6.18 -40.49
C PRO A 579 -27.99 6.57 -39.04
N THR A 580 -28.40 7.76 -38.59
CA THR A 580 -28.23 8.20 -37.20
C THR A 580 -29.11 7.42 -36.22
N ILE A 581 -30.31 6.98 -36.62
CA ILE A 581 -31.19 6.19 -35.74
C ILE A 581 -30.65 4.77 -35.58
N SER A 582 -30.06 4.21 -36.64
CA SER A 582 -29.42 2.89 -36.62
C SER A 582 -28.26 2.84 -35.61
N THR A 583 -27.40 3.86 -35.60
CA THR A 583 -26.26 3.91 -34.66
C THR A 583 -26.70 4.10 -33.20
N HIS A 584 -27.78 4.85 -32.95
CA HIS A 584 -28.35 4.98 -31.60
C HIS A 584 -28.97 3.68 -31.10
N LEU A 585 -29.67 2.93 -31.96
CA LEU A 585 -30.21 1.61 -31.61
C LEU A 585 -29.11 0.59 -31.33
N GLU A 586 -28.04 0.59 -32.13
CA GLU A 586 -26.89 -0.28 -31.89
C GLU A 586 -26.18 0.05 -30.57
N LYS A 587 -26.02 1.34 -30.24
CA LYS A 587 -25.46 1.79 -28.96
C LYS A 587 -26.34 1.38 -27.77
N LEU A 588 -27.66 1.41 -27.95
CA LEU A 588 -28.61 0.98 -26.92
C LEU A 588 -28.60 -0.55 -26.74
N GLN A 589 -28.51 -1.31 -27.83
CA GLN A 589 -28.38 -2.76 -27.77
C GLN A 589 -27.10 -3.19 -27.03
N ARG A 590 -25.95 -2.56 -27.32
CA ARG A 590 -24.69 -2.84 -26.59
C ARG A 590 -24.78 -2.50 -25.10
N ARG A 591 -25.53 -1.46 -24.72
CA ARG A 591 -25.78 -1.14 -23.30
C ARG A 591 -26.66 -2.19 -22.62
N ILE A 592 -27.65 -2.74 -23.32
CA ILE A 592 -28.50 -3.83 -22.82
C ILE A 592 -27.66 -5.11 -22.64
N GLU A 593 -26.83 -5.48 -23.63
CA GLU A 593 -25.93 -6.64 -23.53
C GLU A 593 -24.92 -6.48 -22.38
N HIS A 594 -24.37 -5.27 -22.18
CA HIS A 594 -23.51 -4.97 -21.04
C HIS A 594 -24.24 -5.09 -19.70
N LEU A 595 -25.49 -4.61 -19.61
CA LEU A 595 -26.30 -4.75 -18.41
C LEU A 595 -26.64 -6.22 -18.11
N ASP A 596 -26.97 -7.03 -19.12
CA ASP A 596 -27.21 -8.48 -18.95
C ASP A 596 -25.95 -9.21 -18.47
N THR A 597 -24.78 -8.84 -19.03
CA THR A 597 -23.49 -9.42 -18.61
C THR A 597 -23.15 -9.02 -17.17
N SER A 598 -23.38 -7.75 -16.81
CA SER A 598 -23.20 -7.26 -15.44
C SER A 598 -24.15 -7.96 -14.46
N GLN A 599 -25.39 -8.21 -14.86
CA GLN A 599 -26.38 -8.92 -14.06
C GLN A 599 -25.96 -10.36 -13.79
N LYS A 600 -25.47 -11.07 -14.81
CA LYS A 600 -24.92 -12.43 -14.67
C LYS A 600 -23.74 -12.45 -13.69
N GLY A 601 -22.84 -11.47 -13.78
CA GLY A 601 -21.71 -11.34 -12.85
C GLY A 601 -22.14 -11.10 -11.40
N LEU A 602 -23.15 -10.25 -11.17
CA LEU A 602 -23.71 -10.03 -9.83
C LEU A 602 -24.39 -11.28 -9.28
N LEU A 603 -25.10 -12.02 -10.12
CA LEU A 603 -25.78 -13.25 -9.72
C LEU A 603 -24.78 -14.37 -9.38
N GLU A 604 -23.71 -14.51 -10.16
CA GLU A 604 -22.60 -15.42 -9.86
C GLU A 604 -21.90 -15.03 -8.55
N SER A 605 -21.66 -13.74 -8.33
CA SER A 605 -21.09 -13.23 -7.08
C SER A 605 -21.98 -13.51 -5.87
N ALA A 606 -23.30 -13.36 -6.02
CA ALA A 606 -24.26 -13.68 -4.96
C ALA A 606 -24.30 -15.19 -4.65
N ILE A 607 -24.20 -16.05 -5.68
CA ILE A 607 -24.08 -17.51 -5.49
C ILE A 607 -22.79 -17.87 -4.74
N ASN A 608 -21.66 -17.25 -5.10
CA ASN A 608 -20.38 -17.45 -4.42
C ASN A 608 -20.39 -16.94 -2.98
N MET A 609 -21.08 -15.83 -2.72
CA MET A 609 -21.27 -15.32 -1.36
C MET A 609 -22.13 -16.27 -0.53
N ARG A 610 -23.19 -16.84 -1.10
CA ARG A 610 -24.03 -17.85 -0.45
C ARG A 610 -23.24 -19.11 -0.08
N SER A 611 -22.44 -19.64 -1.00
CA SER A 611 -21.63 -20.84 -0.72
C SER A 611 -20.58 -20.57 0.36
N SER A 612 -20.01 -19.37 0.38
CA SER A 612 -19.06 -18.93 1.41
C SER A 612 -19.73 -18.81 2.78
N ILE A 613 -20.94 -18.23 2.86
CA ILE A 613 -21.71 -18.12 4.11
C ILE A 613 -22.09 -19.52 4.62
N GLN A 614 -22.51 -20.43 3.75
CA GLN A 614 -22.83 -21.81 4.13
C GLN A 614 -21.60 -22.56 4.65
N SER A 615 -20.44 -22.37 4.01
CA SER A 615 -19.16 -22.91 4.50
C SER A 615 -18.82 -22.35 5.88
N TRP A 616 -19.02 -21.04 6.08
CA TRP A 616 -18.74 -20.38 7.35
C TRP A 616 -19.67 -20.85 8.47
N ASP A 617 -20.95 -21.05 8.18
CA ASP A 617 -21.93 -21.60 9.13
C ASP A 617 -21.56 -23.03 9.56
N GLN A 618 -21.10 -23.87 8.61
CA GLN A 618 -20.58 -25.20 8.92
C GLN A 618 -19.31 -25.14 9.78
N GLU A 619 -18.39 -24.22 9.50
CA GLU A 619 -17.19 -24.03 10.33
C GLU A 619 -17.54 -23.54 11.75
N MET A 620 -18.50 -22.62 11.88
CA MET A 620 -18.97 -22.14 13.19
C MET A 620 -19.67 -23.25 13.98
N ALA A 621 -20.44 -24.12 13.33
CA ALA A 621 -21.02 -25.30 13.96
C ALA A 621 -19.92 -26.26 14.48
N ASN A 622 -18.89 -26.53 13.68
CA ASN A 622 -17.75 -27.37 14.08
C ASN A 622 -16.96 -26.75 15.26
N ILE A 623 -16.79 -25.43 15.29
CA ILE A 623 -16.16 -24.72 16.42
C ILE A 623 -17.03 -24.85 17.67
N GLY A 624 -18.35 -24.78 17.55
CA GLY A 624 -19.30 -24.99 18.65
C GLY A 624 -19.17 -26.38 19.26
N GLU A 625 -19.09 -27.43 18.43
CA GLU A 625 -18.85 -28.80 18.88
C GLU A 625 -17.49 -28.94 19.59
N TRP A 626 -16.44 -28.37 19.01
CA TRP A 626 -15.10 -28.40 19.63
C TRP A 626 -15.04 -27.68 20.98
N GLN A 627 -15.70 -26.52 21.11
CA GLN A 627 -15.81 -25.81 22.39
C GLN A 627 -16.56 -26.65 23.44
N TYR A 628 -17.62 -27.35 23.02
CA TYR A 628 -18.38 -28.23 23.89
C TYR A 628 -17.53 -29.42 24.37
N ASP A 629 -16.72 -30.02 23.50
CA ASP A 629 -15.80 -31.11 23.85
C ASP A 629 -14.71 -30.66 24.84
N ILE A 630 -14.16 -29.46 24.67
CA ILE A 630 -13.19 -28.90 25.64
C ILE A 630 -13.85 -28.68 27.00
N LEU A 631 -15.06 -28.13 27.03
CA LEU A 631 -15.79 -27.92 28.28
C LEU A 631 -16.09 -29.25 28.98
N LEU A 632 -16.40 -30.30 28.22
CA LEU A 632 -16.56 -31.66 28.75
C LEU A 632 -15.24 -32.22 29.30
N ASP A 633 -14.12 -32.07 28.61
CA ASP A 633 -12.80 -32.54 29.10
C ASP A 633 -12.37 -31.81 30.37
N VAL A 634 -12.54 -30.48 30.41
CA VAL A 634 -12.25 -29.66 31.60
C VAL A 634 -13.14 -30.09 32.77
N ARG A 635 -14.43 -30.31 32.53
CA ARG A 635 -15.36 -30.80 33.56
C ARG A 635 -14.95 -32.19 34.07
N HIS A 636 -14.57 -33.11 33.18
CA HIS A 636 -14.13 -34.46 33.55
C HIS A 636 -12.84 -34.44 34.37
N LYS A 637 -11.87 -33.59 34.00
CA LYS A 637 -10.64 -33.39 34.78
C LYS A 637 -10.89 -32.78 36.16
N LEU A 638 -11.80 -31.81 36.25
CA LEU A 638 -12.23 -31.23 37.52
C LEU A 638 -12.89 -32.28 38.43
N ASP A 639 -13.76 -33.12 37.88
CA ASP A 639 -14.45 -34.17 38.65
C ASP A 639 -13.48 -35.25 39.16
N LEU A 640 -12.44 -35.59 38.37
CA LEU A 640 -11.35 -36.46 38.80
C LEU A 640 -10.51 -35.85 39.93
N HIS A 641 -10.26 -34.54 39.91
CA HIS A 641 -9.48 -33.87 40.96
C HIS A 641 -10.31 -33.66 42.24
N SER A 642 -11.62 -33.48 42.13
CA SER A 642 -12.50 -33.32 43.29
C SER A 642 -12.64 -34.60 44.12
N ARG A 643 -12.43 -35.79 43.54
CA ARG A 643 -12.55 -37.07 44.27
C ARG A 643 -11.29 -37.51 44.99
N HIS A 644 -10.15 -36.85 44.78
CA HIS A 644 -8.87 -37.25 45.37
C HIS A 644 -8.50 -36.53 46.68
N SER A 645 -9.32 -35.59 47.18
CA SER A 645 -8.99 -34.80 48.37
C SER A 645 -9.61 -35.27 49.69
N GLU A 646 -10.47 -36.30 49.70
CA GLU A 646 -11.19 -36.73 50.91
C GLU A 646 -10.62 -37.99 51.59
N SER A 647 -9.49 -38.57 51.15
CA SER A 647 -9.01 -39.86 51.69
C SER A 647 -7.74 -39.82 52.54
N GLU A 648 -7.16 -38.66 52.87
CA GLU A 648 -5.92 -38.60 53.66
C GLU A 648 -5.93 -37.47 54.71
N SER A 649 -6.69 -37.63 55.80
CA SER A 649 -6.37 -36.99 57.10
C SER A 649 -7.24 -37.50 58.25
N GLU A 650 -7.14 -38.80 58.57
CA GLU A 650 -7.51 -39.32 59.89
C GLU A 650 -6.36 -40.16 60.45
N SER A 651 -5.58 -39.59 61.39
CA SER A 651 -5.08 -40.29 62.58
C SER A 651 -4.18 -39.40 63.46
N GLU A 652 -4.56 -39.38 64.74
CA GLU A 652 -3.72 -39.27 65.94
C GLU A 652 -3.00 -37.94 66.26
N PHE A 653 -3.55 -37.19 67.23
CA PHE A 653 -2.85 -37.02 68.51
C PHE A 653 -3.82 -36.57 69.64
N GLU A 654 -3.97 -37.43 70.64
CA GLU A 654 -4.67 -37.18 71.90
C GLU A 654 -3.74 -36.63 72.99
N SER A 655 -4.37 -35.96 73.97
CA SER A 655 -3.95 -35.70 75.37
C SER A 655 -2.93 -34.55 75.61
N GLY A 656 -3.11 -33.65 76.58
CA GLY A 656 -4.15 -33.48 77.60
C GLY A 656 -3.83 -32.34 78.57
N SER A 657 -4.71 -32.20 79.57
CA SER A 657 -4.59 -31.50 80.87
C SER A 657 -4.85 -29.99 80.98
N ASP A 658 -5.98 -29.71 81.64
CA ASP A 658 -6.17 -28.85 82.83
C ASP A 658 -5.65 -27.40 82.86
N SER A 659 -6.58 -26.44 82.96
CA SER A 659 -7.04 -25.88 84.25
C SER A 659 -7.64 -24.46 84.11
N SER A 660 -8.77 -24.26 84.78
CA SER A 660 -9.32 -23.04 85.42
C SER A 660 -8.92 -21.64 84.93
N PHE A 661 -9.89 -20.72 84.77
CA PHE A 661 -10.29 -19.75 85.82
C PHE A 661 -11.29 -18.69 85.27
N ASN A 662 -12.19 -18.26 86.16
CA ASN A 662 -13.25 -17.25 85.98
C ASN A 662 -12.76 -15.83 85.62
N GLY A 663 -13.63 -15.03 84.97
CA GLY A 663 -13.97 -13.70 85.52
C GLY A 663 -14.00 -12.48 84.58
N ARG A 664 -15.22 -11.96 84.37
CA ARG A 664 -15.68 -10.56 84.59
C ARG A 664 -15.09 -9.36 83.79
N ASN A 665 -16.02 -8.72 83.07
CA ASN A 665 -16.51 -7.32 83.17
C ASN A 665 -15.72 -6.09 82.65
N ASN A 666 -16.57 -5.15 82.18
CA ASN A 666 -16.47 -3.69 81.99
C ASN A 666 -16.08 -3.21 80.58
N ASP A 667 -17.01 -2.61 79.83
CA ASP A 667 -17.50 -1.20 79.88
C ASP A 667 -16.41 -0.19 79.47
N GLU A 668 -16.59 0.47 78.33
CA GLU A 668 -16.71 1.94 78.30
C GLU A 668 -17.18 2.51 76.96
N ARG A 669 -18.12 3.45 77.07
CA ARG A 669 -18.69 4.34 76.04
C ARG A 669 -17.73 5.49 75.74
N ILE A 670 -17.67 5.96 74.50
CA ILE A 670 -17.61 7.41 74.20
C ILE A 670 -18.52 7.76 73.01
N LYS A 671 -19.51 8.63 73.28
CA LYS A 671 -20.34 9.37 72.32
C LYS A 671 -19.64 10.70 72.00
N VAL A 672 -19.62 11.13 70.74
CA VAL A 672 -19.56 12.57 70.38
C VAL A 672 -20.50 12.85 69.19
N LYS A 673 -21.20 13.99 69.29
CA LYS A 673 -22.35 14.49 68.52
C LYS A 673 -21.92 15.39 67.33
N SER A 674 -22.73 15.38 66.24
CA SER A 674 -23.25 16.48 65.35
C SER A 674 -22.34 17.66 64.90
N PRO A 675 -22.70 18.52 63.90
CA PRO A 675 -23.99 18.75 63.19
C PRO A 675 -23.87 18.73 61.63
N ARG A 676 -24.89 18.41 60.81
CA ARG A 676 -26.19 19.03 60.49
C ARG A 676 -26.12 20.50 60.01
N VAL A 677 -26.20 20.69 58.69
CA VAL A 677 -26.65 21.91 58.00
C VAL A 677 -27.61 21.49 56.90
N ASP A 678 -28.86 21.95 57.02
CA ASP A 678 -29.93 21.89 56.02
C ASP A 678 -30.05 23.27 55.34
N SER A 679 -30.29 23.31 54.03
CA SER A 679 -31.18 24.32 53.41
C SER A 679 -31.54 23.99 51.96
N ASN A 680 -32.75 23.46 51.78
CA ASN A 680 -33.85 23.84 50.86
C ASN A 680 -33.62 24.24 49.37
N ARG A 681 -34.63 23.80 48.57
CA ARG A 681 -35.29 24.45 47.40
C ARG A 681 -34.81 23.89 46.03
N GLU A 682 -35.62 23.41 45.07
CA GLU A 682 -37.03 23.65 44.70
C GLU A 682 -37.60 22.51 43.80
N ARG A 683 -38.93 22.46 43.70
CA ARG A 683 -39.85 21.65 42.86
C ARG A 683 -39.49 21.53 41.36
N MET A 684 -39.78 20.38 40.71
CA MET A 684 -41.02 20.07 39.95
C MET A 684 -40.84 18.96 38.87
N THR A 685 -41.77 17.99 38.88
CA THR A 685 -42.31 17.14 37.78
C THR A 685 -41.38 16.26 36.92
N LYS A 686 -41.51 14.94 37.06
CA LYS A 686 -42.22 14.10 36.06
C LYS A 686 -42.39 12.65 36.54
N GLU A 687 -43.51 12.09 36.11
CA GLU A 687 -44.06 10.79 36.42
C GLU A 687 -43.26 9.63 35.81
N ASP A 688 -43.21 8.57 36.60
CA ASP A 688 -43.01 7.14 36.36
C ASP A 688 -42.95 6.64 34.90
N HIS A 689 -41.92 5.83 34.61
CA HIS A 689 -42.13 4.41 34.32
C HIS A 689 -40.92 3.58 34.76
N SER A 690 -41.27 2.53 35.49
CA SER A 690 -40.45 1.50 36.14
C SER A 690 -39.71 0.56 35.19
N HIS A 691 -38.46 0.23 35.50
CA HIS A 691 -37.92 -1.14 35.34
C HIS A 691 -36.95 -1.47 36.49
N PRO A 692 -36.93 -2.73 36.96
CA PRO A 692 -36.32 -3.11 38.23
C PRO A 692 -34.80 -3.31 38.15
N SER A 693 -34.17 -2.89 39.23
CA SER A 693 -32.83 -3.17 39.72
C SER A 693 -32.33 -4.61 39.50
N ILE A 694 -31.06 -4.75 39.12
CA ILE A 694 -30.10 -5.59 39.83
C ILE A 694 -28.73 -4.91 39.78
N GLU A 695 -28.23 -4.61 40.96
CA GLU A 695 -26.87 -4.15 41.24
C GLU A 695 -25.86 -5.27 40.94
N ARG A 696 -24.72 -4.92 40.35
CA ARG A 696 -23.42 -5.40 40.84
C ARG A 696 -22.27 -4.55 40.30
N ASP A 697 -22.10 -3.40 40.94
CA ASP A 697 -20.80 -2.76 41.05
C ASP A 697 -19.90 -3.57 41.98
N GLY A 698 -18.66 -3.78 41.56
CA GLY A 698 -17.61 -4.33 42.41
C GLY A 698 -16.70 -5.31 41.69
N LEU A 699 -15.82 -4.82 40.81
CA LEU A 699 -14.51 -5.42 40.49
C LEU A 699 -13.73 -4.54 39.49
N ARG A 700 -13.39 -3.33 39.89
CA ARG A 700 -12.32 -2.52 39.30
C ARG A 700 -11.77 -1.62 40.39
N ASP A 701 -10.85 -2.16 41.19
CA ASP A 701 -9.85 -1.39 41.96
C ASP A 701 -8.91 -2.33 42.73
N LEU A 702 -8.04 -3.05 42.00
CA LEU A 702 -6.82 -3.64 42.58
C LEU A 702 -5.71 -3.72 41.52
N SER A 703 -5.21 -2.56 41.12
CA SER A 703 -3.89 -2.43 40.50
C SER A 703 -3.38 -1.02 40.76
N ASN A 704 -2.51 -0.88 41.78
CA ASN A 704 -1.49 0.18 41.96
C ASN A 704 -1.09 0.50 43.43
N SER A 705 -1.18 -0.44 44.38
CA SER A 705 -0.69 -0.19 45.76
C SER A 705 0.32 -1.22 46.25
N LYS A 706 1.34 -1.56 45.44
CA LYS A 706 2.48 -2.40 45.89
C LYS A 706 3.84 -2.12 45.23
N ARG A 707 4.08 -0.88 44.80
CA ARG A 707 5.46 -0.38 44.57
C ARG A 707 5.55 1.03 45.13
N LEU A 708 6.63 1.28 45.87
CA LEU A 708 6.98 2.50 46.63
C LEU A 708 6.56 2.50 48.11
N ASN A 709 7.23 1.66 48.92
CA ASN A 709 7.68 2.08 50.24
C ASN A 709 8.66 1.07 50.86
N ILE A 710 9.95 1.18 50.56
CA ILE A 710 11.00 0.75 51.49
C ILE A 710 12.08 1.83 51.48
N LYS A 711 12.04 2.67 52.51
CA LYS A 711 13.10 3.61 52.88
C LYS A 711 14.21 2.85 53.61
N SER A 712 15.43 3.27 53.28
CA SER A 712 16.66 3.28 54.06
C SER A 712 16.52 3.15 55.59
N ASN A 713 17.32 2.26 56.19
CA ASN A 713 18.24 2.62 57.27
C ASN A 713 19.31 1.53 57.48
N ASP A 714 20.53 2.04 57.70
CA ASP A 714 21.76 1.35 58.08
C ASP A 714 21.65 0.47 59.33
N SER A 715 22.40 -0.63 59.34
CA SER A 715 23.43 -0.89 60.36
C SER A 715 24.22 -2.18 60.06
N ASP A 716 25.54 -2.01 59.87
CA ASP A 716 26.66 -2.85 60.32
C ASP A 716 26.53 -4.39 60.36
N HIS A 717 27.31 -5.08 59.50
CA HIS A 717 28.28 -6.09 59.98
C HIS A 717 29.22 -6.64 58.86
N HIS A 718 30.51 -6.41 59.08
CA HIS A 718 31.71 -7.20 58.72
C HIS A 718 31.92 -7.80 57.31
N ASP A 719 32.82 -7.13 56.57
CA ASP A 719 33.72 -7.70 55.55
C ASP A 719 34.80 -8.61 56.18
N ASN A 720 35.05 -9.77 55.55
CA ASN A 720 36.39 -10.25 55.19
C ASN A 720 36.29 -11.65 54.53
N ASP A 721 36.36 -11.69 53.20
CA ASP A 721 37.07 -12.73 52.42
C ASP A 721 36.69 -12.62 50.94
N ASN A 722 37.42 -11.81 50.15
CA ASN A 722 37.45 -11.97 48.69
C ASN A 722 38.58 -11.21 47.94
N GLY A 723 39.61 -10.72 48.65
CA GLY A 723 40.73 -10.01 47.99
C GLY A 723 41.60 -10.89 47.09
N TYR A 724 41.69 -12.20 47.36
CA TYR A 724 42.60 -13.10 46.64
C TYR A 724 42.08 -13.50 45.24
N TYR A 725 40.76 -13.60 45.09
CA TYR A 725 40.15 -14.06 43.84
C TYR A 725 40.18 -13.00 42.72
N TRP A 726 40.20 -11.73 43.10
CA TRP A 726 40.31 -10.61 42.16
C TRP A 726 41.73 -10.50 41.56
N TRP A 727 42.77 -10.70 42.39
CA TRP A 727 44.16 -10.66 41.94
C TRP A 727 44.52 -11.80 40.98
N ILE A 728 43.98 -13.01 41.19
CA ILE A 728 44.18 -14.14 40.27
C ILE A 728 43.61 -13.83 38.88
N LYS A 729 42.42 -13.20 38.79
CA LYS A 729 41.83 -12.82 37.50
C LYS A 729 42.68 -11.82 36.73
N ILE A 730 43.29 -10.85 37.42
CA ILE A 730 44.14 -9.84 36.78
C ILE A 730 45.42 -10.46 36.22
N ILE A 731 46.07 -11.35 36.99
CA ILE A 731 47.31 -12.02 36.54
C ILE A 731 47.06 -12.92 35.32
N LEU A 732 45.90 -13.59 35.28
CA LEU A 732 45.52 -14.48 34.19
C LEU A 732 45.25 -13.70 32.89
N ILE A 733 44.57 -12.56 32.99
CA ILE A 733 44.30 -11.67 31.84
C ILE A 733 45.60 -11.07 31.28
N GLN A 734 46.52 -10.62 32.15
CA GLN A 734 47.79 -10.05 31.68
C GLN A 734 48.71 -11.08 31.02
N SER A 735 48.69 -12.33 31.49
CA SER A 735 49.47 -13.42 30.89
C SER A 735 48.95 -13.80 29.49
N ILE A 736 47.63 -13.79 29.26
CA ILE A 736 47.03 -14.03 27.94
C ILE A 736 47.43 -12.92 26.95
N ILE A 737 47.39 -11.66 27.37
CA ILE A 737 47.79 -10.52 26.54
C ILE A 737 49.29 -10.59 26.20
N GLY A 738 50.14 -10.94 27.16
CA GLY A 738 51.59 -11.11 26.96
C GLY A 738 51.94 -12.20 25.94
N ILE A 739 51.27 -13.35 26.02
CA ILE A 739 51.48 -14.47 25.08
C ILE A 739 50.98 -14.11 23.67
N GLY A 740 49.84 -13.42 23.56
CA GLY A 740 49.32 -12.92 22.29
C GLY A 740 50.28 -11.96 21.59
N PHE A 741 50.85 -11.01 22.34
CA PHE A 741 51.80 -10.04 21.80
C PHE A 741 53.12 -10.70 21.35
N PHE A 742 53.60 -11.71 22.08
CA PHE A 742 54.78 -12.47 21.70
C PHE A 742 54.55 -13.31 20.43
N GLY A 743 53.37 -13.93 20.30
CA GLY A 743 52.96 -14.66 19.11
C GLY A 743 52.90 -13.79 17.85
N ILE A 744 52.26 -12.62 17.94
CA ILE A 744 52.16 -11.65 16.84
C ILE A 744 53.54 -11.14 16.44
N ARG A 745 54.42 -10.83 17.40
CA ARG A 745 55.79 -10.37 17.12
C ARG A 745 56.65 -11.45 16.44
N LYS A 746 56.47 -12.73 16.80
CA LYS A 746 57.17 -13.85 16.17
C LYS A 746 56.65 -14.13 14.76
N TRP A 747 55.33 -14.03 14.56
CA TRP A 747 54.69 -14.15 13.24
C TRP A 747 55.15 -13.03 12.27
N TRP A 748 55.21 -11.79 12.75
CA TRP A 748 55.72 -10.65 11.96
C TRP A 748 57.20 -10.80 11.58
N LYS A 749 58.04 -11.36 12.45
CA LYS A 749 59.44 -11.68 12.13
C LYS A 749 59.57 -12.78 11.08
N SER A 750 58.65 -13.76 11.07
CA SER A 750 58.67 -14.85 10.09
C SER A 750 58.23 -14.39 8.70
N ARG A 751 57.30 -13.43 8.60
CA ARG A 751 56.85 -12.87 7.31
C ARG A 751 57.90 -12.04 6.58
N ARG A 752 58.87 -11.43 7.28
CA ARG A 752 59.97 -10.69 6.63
C ARG A 752 60.92 -11.58 5.81
N LYS A 753 60.91 -12.90 6.01
CA LYS A 753 61.73 -13.83 5.20
C LYS A 753 61.07 -14.25 3.88
N HIS A 754 59.76 -14.04 3.72
CA HIS A 754 59.02 -14.41 2.50
C HIS A 754 58.76 -13.25 1.53
N SER A 755 59.11 -12.01 1.89
CA SER A 755 58.95 -10.82 1.03
C SER A 755 60.12 -10.62 0.04
N LYS A 756 61.00 -11.61 -0.16
CA LYS A 756 62.10 -11.57 -1.15
C LYS A 756 61.91 -12.57 -2.30
N LEU A 757 60.70 -13.06 -2.52
CA LEU A 757 60.38 -14.04 -3.57
C LEU A 757 59.04 -13.75 -4.28
N LEU A 758 58.63 -12.48 -4.24
CA LEU A 758 57.74 -11.80 -5.18
C LEU A 758 58.47 -10.51 -5.57
#